data_AF-A0A834XUK0-F1
#
_entry.id   AF-A0A834XUK0-F1
#
_cell.length_a   1.000
_cell.length_b   1.000
_cell.length_c   1.000
_cell.angle_alpha   90.00
_cell.angle_beta   90.00
_cell.angle_gamma   90.00
#
_symmetry.space_group_name_H-M   'P 1'
#
loop_
_entity.id
_entity.type
_entity.pdbx_description
1 polymer ?
#
loop_
_entity_poly.entity_id
_entity_poly.type
_entity_poly.pdbx_seq_one_letter_code
_entity_poly.pdbx_strand_id
1 'polypeptide(L)'
;MLHSIKSSLAPRTVVLTQAYYVVMWLRETTANPTSQPSLLETSIQRLSSLKLMESRTSNYRTQQRSLSLLEHFVQCSGAKHAHNLLINSMDIDNSDLIPWHCGMLTQMTLIAQLVWPVSNFVFPEWLLSSCQFLLVQEYVRLLSTWCEWNSASRKFILAVALLEMGETRKACDHFLRASSGVLTDNFLATILLESSTSTENRALVLYYLKIIELFEQHKASDCIIELACTAITVSDKDDPNLPTLHSIVFTQHLNLGHYVEAYHCLNSNPDNERKSDCLRQLVVTLFEKKKLIDLVSFPYVDMYNELEKIVIGRARSVDLIENNYYNFLYSFHVNKGNLRKAASVMYEQAMRLSQESNSIELLTKEAQCLLACINCLNLVSEKYRWIVRPVVDEAYSNNDEKRNITGKEVLYYKAKKTVEIFELKDIKKEYYLVNARLKLSKHNSNLHTVAQAGPAEIIAVLTSVGLYTTALHICDEFNISKCSVLEGLTSQCLRLSKQEDSNAWDWLIQNNVFDLVNCSNNCVVDVCWNLMKTLTLLHEKKNESKLYKCVASKLLQQGAFLPQWLMISYKKKNPSELLRIILNSGRLLEALDLTLDYINAILGEGKEYFGLDTPLIATGPPVWLPLNTIELLLLELKNASDVDHTYMEPYLKLKNTLDDYVHTVKRVSEDMVRFKTQKSEMY
;
A
#
# COMPACT_ATOMS: atom_id res chain seq x y z
N MET A 1 54.56 21.45 -67.88
CA MET A 1 53.29 21.92 -68.47
C MET A 1 52.21 20.82 -68.56
N LEU A 2 52.47 19.66 -69.17
CA LEU A 2 51.50 18.55 -69.18
C LEU A 2 51.18 17.99 -67.79
N HIS A 3 52.18 17.94 -66.91
CA HIS A 3 51.99 17.54 -65.51
C HIS A 3 51.10 18.53 -64.75
N SER A 4 51.31 19.85 -64.87
CA SER A 4 50.48 20.88 -64.22
C SER A 4 49.05 20.93 -64.77
N ILE A 5 48.87 20.65 -66.07
CA ILE A 5 47.54 20.55 -66.66
C ILE A 5 46.79 19.35 -66.06
N LYS A 6 47.42 18.18 -65.97
CA LYS A 6 46.80 16.97 -65.41
C LYS A 6 46.64 17.01 -63.89
N SER A 7 47.57 17.61 -63.15
CA SER A 7 47.60 17.55 -61.69
C SER A 7 46.83 18.67 -61.00
N SER A 8 46.76 19.87 -61.57
CA SER A 8 46.14 21.03 -60.88
C SER A 8 45.04 21.72 -61.68
N LEU A 9 45.21 21.92 -62.99
CA LEU A 9 44.22 22.66 -63.78
C LEU A 9 42.99 21.79 -64.09
N ALA A 10 43.17 20.56 -64.54
CA ALA A 10 42.05 19.66 -64.88
C ALA A 10 41.13 19.38 -63.68
N PRO A 11 41.63 18.97 -62.48
CA PRO A 11 40.78 18.78 -61.31
C PRO A 11 40.03 20.06 -60.89
N ARG A 12 40.72 21.21 -60.93
CA ARG A 12 40.10 22.50 -60.60
C ARG A 12 39.01 22.89 -61.60
N THR A 13 39.21 22.67 -62.89
CA THR A 13 38.15 22.92 -63.90
C THR A 13 36.95 22.01 -63.69
N VAL A 14 37.14 20.74 -63.32
CA VAL A 14 36.03 19.82 -63.02
C VAL A 14 35.20 20.36 -61.85
N VAL A 15 35.85 20.70 -60.72
CA VAL A 15 35.17 21.26 -59.55
C VAL A 15 34.43 22.56 -59.88
N LEU A 16 35.04 23.47 -60.64
CA LEU A 16 34.40 24.73 -61.04
C LEU A 16 33.18 24.51 -61.96
N THR A 17 33.27 23.57 -62.92
CA THR A 17 32.14 23.25 -63.81
C THR A 17 30.99 22.59 -63.04
N GLN A 18 31.28 21.71 -62.09
CA GLN A 18 30.27 21.08 -61.23
C GLN A 18 29.62 22.09 -60.28
N ALA A 19 30.41 22.98 -59.69
CA ALA A 19 29.88 24.07 -58.86
C ALA A 19 29.01 25.04 -59.68
N TYR A 20 29.43 25.39 -60.90
CA TYR A 20 28.61 26.19 -61.82
C TYR A 20 27.30 25.50 -62.19
N TYR A 21 27.32 24.19 -62.43
CA TYR A 21 26.10 23.40 -62.66
C TYR A 21 25.11 23.48 -61.49
N VAL A 22 25.60 23.44 -60.25
CA VAL A 22 24.75 23.60 -59.06
C VAL A 22 24.15 25.00 -58.96
N VAL A 23 24.90 26.05 -59.31
CA VAL A 23 24.37 27.42 -59.36
C VAL A 23 23.33 27.58 -60.47
N MET A 24 23.52 26.93 -61.62
CA MET A 24 22.51 26.88 -62.69
C MET A 24 21.24 26.14 -62.24
N TRP A 25 21.40 25.01 -61.54
CA TRP A 25 20.28 24.29 -60.93
C TRP A 25 19.48 25.22 -60.01
N LEU A 26 20.12 25.98 -59.13
CA LEU A 26 19.44 26.94 -58.23
C LEU A 26 18.64 28.03 -58.95
N ARG A 27 19.08 28.42 -60.14
CA ARG A 27 18.38 29.39 -60.98
C ARG A 27 17.16 28.75 -61.67
N GLU A 28 17.30 27.51 -62.12
CA GLU A 28 16.28 26.82 -62.93
C GLU A 28 15.19 26.17 -62.04
N THR A 29 15.54 25.71 -60.85
CA THR A 29 14.59 25.12 -59.91
C THR A 29 13.70 26.17 -59.26
N THR A 30 12.40 25.92 -59.29
CA THR A 30 11.40 26.72 -58.59
C THR A 30 11.31 26.31 -57.13
N ALA A 31 11.20 27.29 -56.24
CA ALA A 31 10.81 27.03 -54.85
C ALA A 31 9.43 26.37 -54.82
N ASN A 32 9.27 25.28 -54.07
CA ASN A 32 7.96 24.66 -53.91
C ASN A 32 7.00 25.66 -53.23
N PRO A 33 5.78 25.86 -53.77
CA PRO A 33 4.77 26.64 -53.07
C PRO A 33 4.45 25.89 -51.78
N THR A 34 4.65 26.57 -50.65
CA THR A 34 4.53 25.96 -49.31
C THR A 34 3.19 25.22 -49.17
N SER A 35 3.27 23.93 -48.83
CA SER A 35 2.14 23.14 -48.34
C SER A 35 1.51 23.78 -47.11
N GLN A 36 0.27 23.36 -46.78
CA GLN A 36 -0.60 23.90 -45.71
C GLN A 36 0.15 24.56 -44.55
N PRO A 37 -0.20 25.81 -44.16
CA PRO A 37 0.57 26.60 -43.20
C PRO A 37 0.75 25.91 -41.84
N SER A 38 -0.17 25.02 -41.46
CA SER A 38 -0.10 24.23 -40.23
C SER A 38 1.07 23.24 -40.19
N LEU A 39 1.36 22.52 -41.28
CA LEU A 39 2.46 21.54 -41.32
C LEU A 39 3.82 22.24 -41.29
N LEU A 40 3.92 23.41 -41.94
CA LEU A 40 5.11 24.25 -41.90
C LEU A 40 5.36 24.79 -40.48
N GLU A 41 4.32 25.25 -39.80
CA GLU A 41 4.44 25.74 -38.43
C GLU A 41 4.91 24.64 -37.47
N THR A 42 4.40 23.40 -37.62
CA THR A 42 4.87 22.28 -36.79
C THR A 42 6.32 21.87 -37.06
N SER A 43 6.79 21.96 -38.30
CA SER A 43 8.19 21.64 -38.66
C SER A 43 9.13 22.76 -38.23
N ILE A 44 8.73 24.02 -38.37
CA ILE A 44 9.45 25.18 -37.81
C ILE A 44 9.57 25.08 -36.29
N GLN A 45 8.48 24.68 -35.59
CA GLN A 45 8.52 24.46 -34.15
C GLN A 45 9.48 23.34 -33.75
N ARG A 46 9.49 22.21 -34.50
CA ARG A 46 10.43 21.10 -34.25
C ARG A 46 11.90 21.49 -34.49
N LEU A 47 12.15 22.21 -35.58
CA LEU A 47 13.47 22.71 -35.96
C LEU A 47 13.96 23.89 -35.10
N SER A 48 13.09 24.53 -34.30
CA SER A 48 13.48 25.62 -33.40
C SER A 48 14.55 25.20 -32.39
N SER A 49 14.57 23.91 -32.03
CA SER A 49 15.58 23.30 -31.17
C SER A 49 17.01 23.41 -31.73
N LEU A 50 17.17 23.51 -33.05
CA LEU A 50 18.46 23.56 -33.73
C LEU A 50 19.08 24.96 -33.82
N LYS A 51 18.46 25.98 -33.22
CA LYS A 51 18.93 27.38 -33.25
C LYS A 51 19.40 27.84 -34.65
N LEU A 52 18.77 27.32 -35.69
CA LEU A 52 19.10 27.66 -37.08
C LEU A 52 18.90 29.17 -37.27
N MET A 53 19.75 29.77 -38.12
CA MET A 53 19.70 31.20 -38.40
C MET A 53 18.28 31.66 -38.75
N GLU A 54 17.87 32.80 -38.17
CA GLU A 54 16.51 33.31 -38.25
C GLU A 54 16.04 33.51 -39.70
N SER A 55 15.22 32.58 -40.20
CA SER A 55 14.25 32.84 -41.28
C SER A 55 12.96 33.47 -40.74
N ARG A 56 13.04 34.27 -39.66
CA ARG A 56 11.86 34.85 -38.98
C ARG A 56 11.21 36.00 -39.74
N THR A 57 11.70 36.34 -40.92
CA THR A 57 11.09 37.36 -41.76
C THR A 57 10.74 36.80 -43.14
N SER A 58 9.92 35.74 -43.17
CA SER A 58 9.03 35.60 -44.32
C SER A 58 7.93 36.64 -44.15
N ASN A 59 8.11 37.80 -44.77
CA ASN A 59 6.96 38.60 -45.12
C ASN A 59 6.15 37.74 -46.09
N TYR A 60 5.18 36.98 -45.58
CA TYR A 60 4.16 36.29 -46.35
C TYR A 60 3.25 37.32 -47.04
N ARG A 61 3.84 38.18 -47.87
CA ARG A 61 3.08 38.87 -48.89
C ARG A 61 2.66 37.78 -49.86
N THR A 62 1.36 37.69 -50.10
CA THR A 62 0.72 36.81 -51.07
C THR A 62 1.37 36.99 -52.45
N GLN A 63 2.43 36.24 -52.73
CA GLN A 63 3.20 36.34 -53.96
C GLN A 63 2.56 35.43 -55.01
N GLN A 64 2.12 36.02 -56.12
CA GLN A 64 1.39 35.36 -57.22
C GLN A 64 2.31 34.65 -58.24
N ARG A 65 3.64 34.69 -58.07
CA ARG A 65 4.63 34.16 -59.04
C ARG A 65 5.55 33.14 -58.39
N SER A 66 5.84 32.03 -59.09
CA SER A 66 6.89 31.09 -58.71
C SER A 66 8.27 31.74 -58.85
N LEU A 67 9.00 31.81 -57.73
CA LEU A 67 10.38 32.30 -57.69
C LEU A 67 11.35 31.13 -57.88
N SER A 68 12.48 31.39 -58.53
CA SER A 68 13.62 30.45 -58.49
C SER A 68 14.19 30.36 -57.06
N LEU A 69 14.90 29.27 -56.73
CA LEU A 69 15.54 29.13 -55.41
C LEU A 69 16.53 30.26 -55.12
N LEU A 70 17.27 30.69 -56.14
CA LEU A 70 18.18 31.82 -56.01
C LEU A 70 17.43 33.13 -55.69
N GLU A 71 16.34 33.42 -56.40
CA GLU A 71 15.52 34.61 -56.14
C GLU A 71 14.88 34.55 -54.75
N HIS A 72 14.40 33.38 -54.33
CA HIS A 72 13.80 33.18 -53.03
C HIS A 72 14.83 33.37 -51.89
N PHE A 73 16.04 32.83 -52.05
CA PHE A 73 17.13 33.02 -51.09
C PHE A 73 17.50 34.50 -50.92
N VAL A 74 17.65 35.21 -52.03
CA VAL A 74 18.01 36.64 -52.03
C VAL A 74 16.93 37.49 -51.35
N GLN A 75 15.65 37.20 -51.61
CA GLN A 75 14.53 37.95 -50.99
C GLN A 75 14.42 37.72 -49.47
N CYS A 76 14.79 36.55 -48.97
CA CYS A 76 14.63 36.19 -47.57
C CYS A 76 15.87 36.54 -46.72
N SER A 77 16.93 35.73 -46.83
CA SER A 77 18.08 35.76 -45.92
C SER A 77 19.36 36.20 -46.63
N GLY A 78 19.53 35.86 -47.90
CA GLY A 78 20.76 36.07 -48.66
C GLY A 78 21.15 37.53 -48.77
N ALA A 79 20.20 38.44 -49.05
CA ALA A 79 20.50 39.87 -49.13
C ALA A 79 20.93 40.47 -47.78
N LYS A 80 20.31 40.03 -46.68
CA LYS A 80 20.65 40.48 -45.31
C LYS A 80 22.04 39.99 -44.89
N HIS A 81 22.36 38.73 -45.17
CA HIS A 81 23.69 38.17 -44.86
C HIS A 81 24.79 38.82 -45.70
N ALA A 82 24.53 39.02 -46.99
CA ALA A 82 25.45 39.76 -47.85
C ALA A 82 25.64 41.21 -47.37
N HIS A 83 24.58 41.85 -46.87
CA HIS A 83 24.67 43.20 -46.29
C HIS A 83 25.47 43.23 -44.98
N ASN A 84 25.25 42.28 -44.07
CA ASN A 84 26.02 42.18 -42.83
C ASN A 84 27.51 41.89 -43.10
N LEU A 85 27.83 41.02 -44.07
CA LEU A 85 29.20 40.77 -44.49
C LEU A 85 29.83 42.01 -45.15
N LEU A 86 29.05 42.77 -45.90
CA LEU A 86 29.49 44.03 -46.51
C LEU A 86 29.82 45.06 -45.42
N ILE A 87 28.96 45.24 -44.42
CA ILE A 87 29.17 46.15 -43.29
C ILE A 87 30.44 45.76 -42.53
N ASN A 88 30.58 44.48 -42.18
CA ASN A 88 31.77 43.95 -41.49
C ASN A 88 33.05 44.09 -42.32
N SER A 89 32.96 44.08 -43.66
CA SER A 89 34.12 44.27 -44.53
C SER A 89 34.56 45.73 -44.67
N MET A 90 33.69 46.68 -44.31
CA MET A 90 33.89 48.11 -44.49
C MET A 90 34.04 48.90 -43.17
N ASP A 91 33.92 48.25 -42.00
CA ASP A 91 33.97 48.86 -40.66
C ASP A 91 33.01 50.07 -40.50
N ILE A 92 31.80 49.97 -41.05
CA ILE A 92 30.77 51.04 -41.01
C ILE A 92 29.75 50.73 -39.91
N ASP A 93 29.24 51.74 -39.19
CA ASP A 93 28.20 51.56 -38.18
C ASP A 93 26.86 51.08 -38.81
N ASN A 94 26.12 50.21 -38.09
CA ASN A 94 24.86 49.55 -38.55
C ASN A 94 23.73 50.50 -39.01
N SER A 95 23.87 51.82 -38.87
CA SER A 95 22.86 52.83 -39.17
C SER A 95 23.01 53.54 -40.52
N ASP A 96 24.12 53.36 -41.23
CA ASP A 96 24.40 54.12 -42.46
C ASP A 96 23.89 53.43 -43.73
N LEU A 97 23.11 54.15 -44.52
CA LEU A 97 22.57 53.71 -45.81
C LEU A 97 23.68 53.69 -46.88
N ILE A 98 24.11 52.48 -47.26
CA ILE A 98 25.08 52.29 -48.34
C ILE A 98 24.44 52.66 -49.69
N PRO A 99 25.01 53.60 -50.47
CA PRO A 99 24.49 53.93 -51.78
C PRO A 99 24.52 52.73 -52.74
N TRP A 100 23.37 52.44 -53.38
CA TRP A 100 23.17 51.24 -54.22
C TRP A 100 24.23 51.09 -55.34
N HIS A 101 24.66 52.20 -55.94
CA HIS A 101 25.64 52.19 -57.03
C HIS A 101 27.05 51.78 -56.59
N CYS A 102 27.41 51.95 -55.31
CA CYS A 102 28.72 51.53 -54.76
C CYS A 102 28.65 50.11 -54.18
N GLY A 103 27.52 49.73 -53.57
CA GLY A 103 27.36 48.44 -52.89
C GLY A 103 26.82 47.30 -53.76
N MET A 104 26.22 47.57 -54.92
CA MET A 104 25.54 46.53 -55.70
C MET A 104 26.48 45.44 -56.21
N LEU A 105 27.65 45.80 -56.78
CA LEU A 105 28.58 44.81 -57.33
C LEU A 105 29.16 43.93 -56.22
N THR A 106 29.59 44.55 -55.11
CA THR A 106 30.12 43.83 -53.95
C THR A 106 29.05 42.93 -53.32
N GLN A 107 27.82 43.41 -53.17
CA GLN A 107 26.70 42.62 -52.68
C GLN A 107 26.39 41.43 -53.59
N MET A 108 26.42 41.59 -54.92
CA MET A 108 26.26 40.48 -55.86
C MET A 108 27.40 39.47 -55.76
N THR A 109 28.65 39.92 -55.57
CA THR A 109 29.78 38.99 -55.35
C THR A 109 29.66 38.23 -54.04
N LEU A 110 29.17 38.86 -52.97
CA LEU A 110 28.94 38.21 -51.68
C LEU A 110 27.78 37.20 -51.76
N ILE A 111 26.69 37.53 -52.46
CA ILE A 111 25.60 36.57 -52.72
C ILE A 111 26.11 35.37 -53.52
N ALA A 112 26.90 35.60 -54.57
CA ALA A 112 27.49 34.53 -55.36
C ALA A 112 28.41 33.64 -54.51
N GLN A 113 29.18 34.23 -53.57
CA GLN A 113 29.98 33.48 -52.60
C GLN A 113 29.10 32.68 -51.64
N LEU A 114 28.01 33.23 -51.10
CA LEU A 114 27.11 32.53 -50.16
C LEU A 114 26.42 31.31 -50.78
N VAL A 115 26.16 31.35 -52.08
CA VAL A 115 25.48 30.28 -52.83
C VAL A 115 26.47 29.24 -53.37
N TRP A 116 27.75 29.59 -53.45
CA TRP A 116 28.78 28.72 -54.02
C TRP A 116 28.95 27.44 -53.19
N PRO A 117 28.89 26.22 -53.76
CA PRO A 117 28.91 24.99 -52.97
C PRO A 117 30.21 24.71 -52.20
N VAL A 118 31.31 25.39 -52.55
CA VAL A 118 32.65 25.24 -51.95
C VAL A 118 32.95 26.37 -50.95
N SER A 119 31.92 27.07 -50.47
CA SER A 119 32.07 28.19 -49.53
C SER A 119 31.36 27.89 -48.19
N ASN A 120 30.93 28.94 -47.48
CA ASN A 120 30.24 28.86 -46.21
C ASN A 120 28.91 28.09 -46.31
N PHE A 121 28.46 27.51 -45.20
CA PHE A 121 27.27 26.64 -45.16
C PHE A 121 25.92 27.39 -45.04
N VAL A 122 25.88 28.67 -45.41
CA VAL A 122 24.73 29.57 -45.19
C VAL A 122 23.55 29.23 -46.10
N PHE A 123 23.80 28.96 -47.39
CA PHE A 123 22.72 28.61 -48.32
C PHE A 123 22.04 27.27 -47.97
N PRO A 124 22.78 26.17 -47.70
CA PRO A 124 22.17 24.90 -47.29
C PRO A 124 21.42 24.99 -45.95
N GLU A 125 21.95 25.75 -44.99
CA GLU A 125 21.26 26.06 -43.74
C GLU A 125 19.93 26.77 -43.99
N TRP A 126 19.93 27.79 -44.84
CA TRP A 126 18.69 28.47 -45.22
C TRP A 126 17.69 27.53 -45.89
N LEU A 127 18.16 26.69 -46.83
CA LEU A 127 17.31 25.73 -47.53
C LEU A 127 16.58 24.80 -46.56
N LEU A 128 17.28 24.34 -45.51
CA LEU A 128 16.67 23.57 -44.42
C LEU A 128 15.68 24.41 -43.59
N SER A 129 16.05 25.64 -43.20
CA SER A 129 15.19 26.53 -42.41
C SER A 129 13.89 26.91 -43.14
N SER A 130 13.93 26.95 -44.48
CA SER A 130 12.77 27.20 -45.35
C SER A 130 11.84 25.98 -45.49
N CYS A 131 12.15 24.86 -44.82
CA CYS A 131 11.40 23.61 -44.84
C CYS A 131 11.25 22.98 -46.24
N GLN A 132 12.21 23.22 -47.14
CA GLN A 132 12.22 22.67 -48.50
C GLN A 132 12.95 21.31 -48.56
N PHE A 133 12.45 20.33 -47.80
CA PHE A 133 13.16 19.07 -47.54
C PHE A 133 13.51 18.25 -48.80
N LEU A 134 12.64 18.22 -49.81
CA LEU A 134 12.90 17.55 -51.10
C LEU A 134 14.09 18.17 -51.83
N LEU A 135 14.17 19.50 -51.83
CA LEU A 135 15.24 20.24 -52.49
C LEU A 135 16.56 20.12 -51.72
N VAL A 136 16.51 19.96 -50.39
CA VAL A 136 17.69 19.58 -49.59
C VAL A 136 18.23 18.22 -50.05
N GLN A 137 17.37 17.22 -50.26
CA GLN A 137 17.80 15.90 -50.73
C GLN A 137 18.44 15.98 -52.12
N GLU A 138 17.84 16.73 -53.05
CA GLU A 138 18.39 16.93 -54.39
C GLU A 138 19.74 17.66 -54.35
N TYR A 139 19.83 18.74 -53.57
CA TYR A 139 21.05 19.53 -53.40
C TYR A 139 22.20 18.67 -52.85
N VAL A 140 21.95 17.89 -51.80
CA VAL A 140 22.97 16.99 -51.22
C VAL A 140 23.36 15.90 -52.22
N ARG A 141 22.41 15.33 -52.98
CA ARG A 141 22.68 14.35 -54.03
C ARG A 141 23.62 14.89 -55.10
N LEU A 142 23.38 16.11 -55.58
CA LEU A 142 24.20 16.78 -56.60
C LEU A 142 25.65 17.00 -56.14
N LEU A 143 25.86 17.17 -54.84
CA LEU A 143 27.18 17.44 -54.25
C LEU A 143 27.90 16.20 -53.71
N SER A 144 27.19 15.09 -53.53
CA SER A 144 27.66 13.91 -52.80
C SER A 144 28.89 13.22 -53.41
N THR A 145 29.10 13.35 -54.72
CA THR A 145 30.13 12.61 -55.46
C THR A 145 31.47 13.33 -55.61
N TRP A 146 31.53 14.64 -55.35
CA TRP A 146 32.71 15.45 -55.69
C TRP A 146 33.08 16.55 -54.69
N CYS A 147 32.12 17.09 -53.95
CA CYS A 147 32.42 18.12 -52.95
C CYS A 147 32.89 17.43 -51.66
N GLU A 148 34.08 17.78 -51.16
CA GLU A 148 34.60 17.28 -49.88
C GLU A 148 34.33 18.25 -48.72
N TRP A 149 34.13 19.54 -49.03
CA TRP A 149 33.80 20.57 -48.05
C TRP A 149 32.45 20.31 -47.37
N ASN A 150 32.38 20.61 -46.07
CA ASN A 150 31.19 20.50 -45.24
C ASN A 150 30.45 19.15 -45.42
N SER A 151 31.19 18.05 -45.57
CA SER A 151 30.59 16.75 -45.89
C SER A 151 29.71 16.23 -44.75
N ALA A 152 30.09 16.47 -43.49
CA ALA A 152 29.33 16.07 -42.32
C ALA A 152 28.08 16.95 -42.16
N SER A 153 28.21 18.26 -42.35
CA SER A 153 27.08 19.21 -42.34
C SER A 153 26.04 18.87 -43.41
N ARG A 154 26.47 18.45 -44.62
CA ARG A 154 25.55 17.99 -45.67
C ARG A 154 24.82 16.71 -45.30
N LYS A 155 25.52 15.73 -44.70
CA LYS A 155 24.88 14.51 -44.18
C LYS A 155 23.90 14.83 -43.05
N PHE A 156 24.22 15.81 -42.20
CA PHE A 156 23.35 16.27 -41.12
C PHE A 156 22.05 16.90 -41.65
N ILE A 157 22.12 17.88 -42.55
CA ILE A 157 20.90 18.50 -43.10
C ILE A 157 20.07 17.51 -43.91
N LEU A 158 20.72 16.54 -44.59
CA LEU A 158 20.03 15.44 -45.26
C LEU A 158 19.27 14.58 -44.25
N ALA A 159 19.91 14.24 -43.12
CA ALA A 159 19.30 13.46 -42.06
C ALA A 159 18.09 14.20 -41.44
N VAL A 160 18.21 15.50 -41.18
CA VAL A 160 17.09 16.32 -40.69
C VAL A 160 15.94 16.35 -41.70
N ALA A 161 16.25 16.54 -42.98
CA ALA A 161 15.24 16.52 -44.04
C ALA A 161 14.53 15.16 -44.16
N LEU A 162 15.27 14.05 -44.04
CA LEU A 162 14.69 12.70 -44.05
C LEU A 162 13.84 12.43 -42.81
N LEU A 163 14.24 12.94 -41.65
CA LEU A 163 13.50 12.83 -40.40
C LEU A 163 12.15 13.55 -40.49
N GLU A 164 12.13 14.79 -41.02
CA GLU A 164 10.90 15.56 -41.23
C GLU A 164 9.96 14.93 -42.27
N MET A 165 10.52 14.18 -43.22
CA MET A 165 9.75 13.39 -44.19
C MET A 165 9.26 12.04 -43.63
N GLY A 166 9.62 11.68 -42.40
CA GLY A 166 9.21 10.44 -41.73
C GLY A 166 10.11 9.21 -41.98
N GLU A 167 11.21 9.35 -42.71
CA GLU A 167 12.17 8.27 -42.97
C GLU A 167 13.20 8.12 -41.84
N THR A 168 12.73 7.76 -40.65
CA THR A 168 13.51 7.74 -39.40
C THR A 168 14.79 6.89 -39.45
N ARG A 169 14.73 5.69 -40.03
CA ARG A 169 15.88 4.77 -40.11
C ARG A 169 17.01 5.29 -40.99
N LYS A 170 16.67 5.87 -42.15
CA LYS A 170 17.69 6.44 -43.05
C LYS A 170 18.29 7.71 -42.45
N ALA A 171 17.45 8.53 -41.80
CA ALA A 171 17.91 9.68 -41.04
C ALA A 171 18.94 9.26 -39.97
N CYS A 172 18.66 8.20 -39.21
CA CYS A 172 19.56 7.66 -38.19
C CYS A 172 20.96 7.33 -38.75
N ASP A 173 21.04 6.56 -39.84
CA ASP A 173 22.30 6.21 -40.50
C ASP A 173 23.07 7.46 -40.99
N HIS A 174 22.36 8.45 -41.54
CA HIS A 174 22.99 9.70 -41.96
C HIS A 174 23.49 10.56 -40.79
N PHE A 175 22.79 10.58 -39.64
CA PHE A 175 23.28 11.21 -38.41
C PHE A 175 24.51 10.49 -37.85
N LEU A 176 24.51 9.15 -37.80
CA LEU A 176 25.67 8.37 -37.37
C LEU A 176 26.90 8.64 -38.25
N ARG A 177 26.73 8.83 -39.56
CA ARG A 177 27.83 9.19 -40.48
C ARG A 177 28.30 10.63 -40.35
N ALA A 178 27.42 11.54 -39.90
CA ALA A 178 27.74 12.95 -39.72
C ALA A 178 28.52 13.22 -38.42
N SER A 179 28.54 12.29 -37.46
CA SER A 179 29.29 12.42 -36.20
C SER A 179 30.79 12.68 -36.41
N SER A 180 31.39 12.11 -37.46
CA SER A 180 32.82 12.25 -37.79
C SER A 180 33.28 13.69 -38.04
N GLY A 181 32.37 14.62 -38.36
CA GLY A 181 32.73 16.01 -38.67
C GLY A 181 32.21 17.06 -37.68
N VAL A 182 31.82 16.64 -36.47
CA VAL A 182 31.29 17.55 -35.44
C VAL A 182 32.30 18.65 -35.05
N LEU A 183 33.60 18.33 -35.07
CA LEU A 183 34.68 19.29 -34.76
C LEU A 183 35.31 19.94 -36.00
N THR A 184 35.11 19.36 -37.18
CA THR A 184 35.73 19.84 -38.43
C THR A 184 34.88 20.91 -39.11
N ASP A 185 33.56 20.75 -39.07
CA ASP A 185 32.64 21.63 -39.78
C ASP A 185 32.14 22.75 -38.87
N ASN A 186 32.41 24.00 -39.25
CA ASN A 186 32.04 25.19 -38.47
C ASN A 186 30.53 25.25 -38.17
N PHE A 187 29.69 24.83 -39.12
CA PHE A 187 28.23 24.79 -38.96
C PHE A 187 27.78 23.87 -37.81
N LEU A 188 28.29 22.64 -37.77
CA LEU A 188 27.97 21.69 -36.70
C LEU A 188 28.50 22.19 -35.35
N ALA A 189 29.73 22.70 -35.32
CA ALA A 189 30.30 23.29 -34.11
C ALA A 189 29.42 24.45 -33.58
N THR A 190 28.93 25.34 -34.44
CA THR A 190 28.08 26.47 -34.02
C THR A 190 26.70 26.07 -33.49
N ILE A 191 26.13 24.97 -34.00
CA ILE A 191 24.81 24.48 -33.56
C ILE A 191 24.92 23.73 -32.23
N LEU A 192 26.05 23.09 -31.96
CA LEU A 192 26.20 22.09 -30.90
C LEU A 192 27.04 22.57 -29.71
N LEU A 193 27.99 23.49 -29.91
CA LEU A 193 28.95 23.92 -28.89
C LEU A 193 28.66 25.37 -28.44
N GLU A 194 27.81 25.53 -27.43
CA GLU A 194 27.60 26.84 -26.78
C GLU A 194 28.83 27.31 -25.97
N SER A 195 29.75 26.40 -25.65
CA SER A 195 31.01 26.69 -24.97
C SER A 195 32.11 25.75 -25.49
N SER A 196 33.36 26.22 -25.50
CA SER A 196 34.54 25.45 -25.93
C SER A 196 34.69 24.18 -25.10
N THR A 197 34.18 23.05 -25.59
CA THR A 197 34.36 21.75 -24.95
C THR A 197 35.76 21.22 -25.26
N SER A 198 36.44 20.71 -24.24
CA SER A 198 37.87 20.39 -24.27
C SER A 198 38.21 18.98 -24.79
N THR A 199 37.23 18.08 -24.97
CA THR A 199 37.46 16.70 -25.40
C THR A 199 36.54 16.27 -26.54
N GLU A 200 37.10 15.52 -27.51
CA GLU A 200 36.39 15.06 -28.71
C GLU A 200 35.19 14.17 -28.38
N ASN A 201 35.36 13.24 -27.43
CA ASN A 201 34.31 12.34 -26.96
C ASN A 201 33.12 13.11 -26.37
N ARG A 202 33.38 14.17 -25.60
CA ARG A 202 32.33 14.98 -24.98
C ARG A 202 31.52 15.77 -26.02
N ALA A 203 32.17 16.28 -27.07
CA ALA A 203 31.48 16.92 -28.18
C ALA A 203 30.57 15.93 -28.93
N LEU A 204 31.02 14.67 -29.12
CA LEU A 204 30.21 13.61 -29.71
C LEU A 204 29.01 13.22 -28.84
N VAL A 205 29.18 13.13 -27.52
CA VAL A 205 28.07 12.85 -26.59
C VAL A 205 27.02 13.96 -26.63
N LEU A 206 27.43 15.24 -26.64
CA LEU A 206 26.50 16.36 -26.78
C LEU A 206 25.78 16.37 -28.13
N TYR A 207 26.49 15.99 -29.20
CA TYR A 207 25.90 15.80 -30.52
C TYR A 207 24.78 14.74 -30.50
N TYR A 208 25.05 13.56 -29.94
CA TYR A 208 24.05 12.50 -29.86
C TYR A 208 22.86 12.89 -28.99
N LEU A 209 23.08 13.56 -27.85
CA LEU A 209 21.99 14.08 -27.02
C LEU A 209 21.08 15.04 -27.79
N LYS A 210 21.66 15.93 -28.61
CA LYS A 210 20.88 16.86 -29.42
C LYS A 210 20.07 16.16 -30.50
N ILE A 211 20.62 15.13 -31.13
CA ILE A 211 19.88 14.33 -32.10
C ILE A 211 18.78 13.52 -31.42
N ILE A 212 19.05 12.94 -30.24
CA ILE A 212 18.03 12.22 -29.47
C ILE A 212 16.84 13.13 -29.18
N GLU A 213 17.08 14.39 -28.76
CA GLU A 213 16.03 15.39 -28.56
C GLU A 213 15.17 15.59 -29.83
N LEU A 214 15.78 15.59 -31.02
CA LEU A 214 15.04 15.65 -32.29
C LEU A 214 14.20 14.40 -32.54
N PHE A 215 14.77 13.20 -32.33
CA PHE A 215 14.03 11.95 -32.56
C PHE A 215 12.91 11.73 -31.54
N GLU A 216 13.03 12.27 -30.31
CA GLU A 216 11.97 12.25 -29.31
C GLU A 216 10.71 13.00 -29.78
N GLN A 217 10.89 14.12 -30.49
CA GLN A 217 9.77 14.86 -31.09
C GLN A 217 9.03 14.03 -32.16
N HIS A 218 9.74 13.12 -32.82
CA HIS A 218 9.21 12.21 -33.84
C HIS A 218 8.79 10.83 -33.30
N LYS A 219 8.90 10.60 -31.98
CA LYS A 219 8.51 9.34 -31.30
C LYS A 219 9.15 8.07 -31.88
N ALA A 220 10.39 8.17 -32.37
CA ALA A 220 11.10 7.08 -33.04
C ALA A 220 12.03 6.30 -32.08
N SER A 221 11.45 5.50 -31.18
CA SER A 221 12.15 4.84 -30.07
C SER A 221 13.32 3.93 -30.49
N ASP A 222 13.19 3.15 -31.57
CA ASP A 222 14.25 2.23 -32.03
C ASP A 222 15.54 2.97 -32.40
N CYS A 223 15.41 4.08 -33.12
CA CYS A 223 16.55 4.89 -33.55
C CYS A 223 17.18 5.64 -32.36
N ILE A 224 16.37 6.07 -31.38
CA ILE A 224 16.87 6.70 -30.16
C ILE A 224 17.74 5.71 -29.38
N ILE A 225 17.33 4.44 -29.27
CA ILE A 225 18.11 3.40 -28.60
C ILE A 225 19.46 3.21 -29.29
N GLU A 226 19.49 3.11 -30.62
CA GLU A 226 20.73 2.95 -31.38
C GLU A 226 21.68 4.15 -31.17
N LEU A 227 21.16 5.37 -31.26
CA LEU A 227 21.92 6.61 -31.05
C LEU A 227 22.43 6.75 -29.61
N ALA A 228 21.62 6.36 -28.61
CA ALA A 228 22.01 6.44 -27.23
C ALA A 228 23.02 5.34 -26.84
N CYS A 229 22.88 4.12 -27.36
CA CYS A 229 23.86 3.05 -27.17
C CYS A 229 25.21 3.40 -27.81
N THR A 230 25.21 3.98 -29.01
CA THR A 230 26.44 4.46 -29.65
C THR A 230 27.07 5.60 -28.83
N ALA A 231 26.28 6.54 -28.32
CA ALA A 231 26.78 7.57 -27.41
C ALA A 231 27.40 7.00 -26.12
N ILE A 232 26.80 5.96 -25.52
CA ILE A 232 27.33 5.28 -24.34
C ILE A 232 28.69 4.61 -24.65
N THR A 233 28.86 4.03 -25.83
CA THR A 233 30.16 3.41 -26.22
C THR A 233 31.27 4.42 -26.46
N VAL A 234 30.93 5.66 -26.84
CA VAL A 234 31.89 6.75 -27.12
C VAL A 234 32.20 7.57 -25.87
N SER A 235 31.32 7.57 -24.88
CA SER A 235 31.45 8.33 -23.63
C SER A 235 32.53 7.77 -22.72
N ASP A 236 33.23 8.67 -22.02
CA ASP A 236 34.17 8.29 -20.96
C ASP A 236 33.39 7.86 -19.69
N LYS A 237 33.99 7.01 -18.86
CA LYS A 237 33.32 6.45 -17.67
C LYS A 237 32.89 7.52 -16.64
N ASP A 238 33.58 8.66 -16.63
CA ASP A 238 33.34 9.75 -15.68
C ASP A 238 32.48 10.89 -16.26
N ASP A 239 31.87 10.69 -17.44
CA ASP A 239 31.03 11.72 -18.05
C ASP A 239 29.74 11.98 -17.26
N PRO A 240 29.39 13.24 -16.96
CA PRO A 240 28.18 13.61 -16.22
C PRO A 240 26.89 13.31 -17.00
N ASN A 241 27.00 13.12 -18.31
CA ASN A 241 25.90 12.82 -19.23
C ASN A 241 25.68 11.31 -19.43
N LEU A 242 26.56 10.45 -18.93
CA LEU A 242 26.40 9.01 -19.04
C LEU A 242 25.12 8.49 -18.35
N PRO A 243 24.77 8.94 -17.13
CA PRO A 243 23.54 8.48 -16.50
C PRO A 243 22.27 9.00 -17.19
N THR A 244 22.29 10.15 -17.90
CA THR A 244 21.11 10.63 -18.65
C THR A 244 20.86 9.73 -19.86
N LEU A 245 21.92 9.33 -20.57
CA LEU A 245 21.84 8.40 -21.68
C LEU A 245 21.23 7.05 -21.26
N HIS A 246 21.67 6.48 -20.13
CA HIS A 246 21.08 5.25 -19.61
C HIS A 246 19.59 5.40 -19.27
N SER A 247 19.17 6.52 -18.68
CA SER A 247 17.75 6.81 -18.40
C SER A 247 16.91 6.98 -19.67
N ILE A 248 17.48 7.57 -20.73
CA ILE A 248 16.84 7.66 -22.06
C ILE A 248 16.64 6.26 -22.64
N VAL A 249 17.71 5.46 -22.74
CA VAL A 249 17.64 4.08 -23.26
C VAL A 249 16.58 3.28 -22.50
N PHE A 250 16.58 3.35 -21.17
CA PHE A 250 15.58 2.72 -20.32
C PHE A 250 14.14 3.15 -20.71
N THR A 251 13.90 4.46 -20.82
CA THR A 251 12.57 5.01 -21.14
C THR A 251 12.10 4.55 -22.51
N GLN A 252 13.00 4.49 -23.50
CA GLN A 252 12.65 4.04 -24.84
C GLN A 252 12.37 2.53 -24.92
N HIS A 253 13.18 1.69 -24.26
CA HIS A 253 12.87 0.26 -24.15
C HIS A 253 11.53 0.01 -23.44
N LEU A 254 11.21 0.84 -22.44
CA LEU A 254 9.93 0.77 -21.73
C LEU A 254 8.75 1.12 -22.65
N ASN A 255 8.90 2.13 -23.51
CA ASN A 255 7.91 2.52 -24.51
C ASN A 255 7.67 1.41 -25.55
N LEU A 256 8.72 0.66 -25.92
CA LEU A 256 8.63 -0.47 -26.86
C LEU A 256 8.08 -1.76 -26.22
N GLY A 257 8.02 -1.85 -24.90
CA GLY A 257 7.60 -3.06 -24.17
C GLY A 257 8.70 -4.10 -24.01
N HIS A 258 9.96 -3.73 -24.25
CA HIS A 258 11.14 -4.57 -24.04
C HIS A 258 11.58 -4.52 -22.57
N TYR A 259 10.83 -5.20 -21.70
CA TYR A 259 10.97 -5.06 -20.25
C TYR A 259 12.27 -5.67 -19.69
N VAL A 260 12.77 -6.74 -20.29
CA VAL A 260 14.01 -7.41 -19.85
C VAL A 260 15.21 -6.53 -20.17
N GLU A 261 15.24 -5.97 -21.37
CA GLU A 261 16.26 -5.05 -21.84
C GLU A 261 16.25 -3.74 -21.02
N ALA A 262 15.06 -3.20 -20.72
CA ALA A 262 14.91 -2.06 -19.82
C ALA A 262 15.51 -2.34 -18.44
N TYR A 263 15.27 -3.52 -17.88
CA TYR A 263 15.84 -3.94 -16.60
C TYR A 263 17.37 -4.02 -16.63
N HIS A 264 17.96 -4.56 -17.71
CA HIS A 264 19.42 -4.58 -17.89
C HIS A 264 20.02 -3.17 -17.99
N CYS A 265 19.35 -2.26 -18.68
CA CYS A 265 19.78 -0.86 -18.78
C CYS A 265 19.76 -0.14 -17.43
N LEU A 266 18.74 -0.44 -16.62
CA LEU A 266 18.60 0.10 -15.26
C LEU A 266 19.75 -0.35 -14.36
N ASN A 267 20.12 -1.63 -14.38
CA ASN A 267 21.26 -2.15 -13.61
C ASN A 267 22.59 -1.51 -14.03
N SER A 268 22.73 -1.17 -15.31
CA SER A 268 23.97 -0.63 -15.89
C SER A 268 24.20 0.85 -15.60
N ASN A 269 23.18 1.58 -15.13
CA ASN A 269 23.30 3.01 -14.83
C ASN A 269 24.35 3.24 -13.71
N PRO A 270 25.22 4.27 -13.77
CA PRO A 270 26.15 4.55 -12.67
C PRO A 270 25.50 5.28 -11.48
N ASP A 271 24.43 6.04 -11.70
CA ASP A 271 23.81 6.91 -10.67
C ASP A 271 22.67 6.22 -9.92
N ASN A 272 22.72 6.23 -8.58
CA ASN A 272 21.73 5.57 -7.73
C ASN A 272 20.39 6.31 -7.64
N GLU A 273 20.39 7.65 -7.69
CA GLU A 273 19.14 8.42 -7.63
C GLU A 273 18.30 8.16 -8.88
N ARG A 274 18.93 8.27 -10.06
CA ARG A 274 18.29 7.94 -11.35
C ARG A 274 17.87 6.49 -11.46
N LYS A 275 18.63 5.54 -10.88
CA LYS A 275 18.21 4.13 -10.79
C LYS A 275 16.87 3.98 -10.06
N SER A 276 16.73 4.61 -8.89
CA SER A 276 15.51 4.56 -8.10
C SER A 276 14.31 5.14 -8.87
N ASP A 277 14.50 6.24 -9.60
CA ASP A 277 13.43 6.84 -10.40
C ASP A 277 13.05 5.99 -11.63
N CYS A 278 14.03 5.43 -12.34
CA CYS A 278 13.78 4.46 -13.41
C CYS A 278 13.06 3.21 -12.86
N LEU A 279 13.46 2.71 -11.68
CA LEU A 279 12.80 1.56 -11.04
C LEU A 279 11.34 1.89 -10.71
N ARG A 280 11.08 3.08 -10.18
CA ARG A 280 9.71 3.56 -9.90
C ARG A 280 8.87 3.57 -11.17
N GLN A 281 9.42 4.06 -12.27
CA GLN A 281 8.72 4.10 -13.57
C GLN A 281 8.48 2.68 -14.11
N LEU A 282 9.44 1.76 -13.99
CA LEU A 282 9.30 0.36 -14.37
C LEU A 282 8.18 -0.32 -13.59
N VAL A 283 8.13 -0.13 -12.27
CA VAL A 283 7.08 -0.69 -11.41
C VAL A 283 5.71 -0.16 -11.84
N VAL A 284 5.54 1.16 -11.96
CA VAL A 284 4.25 1.76 -12.33
C VAL A 284 3.75 1.22 -13.67
N THR A 285 4.60 1.21 -14.70
CA THR A 285 4.24 0.74 -16.04
C THR A 285 3.91 -0.75 -16.07
N LEU A 286 4.64 -1.61 -15.34
CA LEU A 286 4.32 -3.03 -15.28
C LEU A 286 3.02 -3.32 -14.53
N PHE A 287 2.68 -2.53 -13.51
CA PHE A 287 1.39 -2.60 -12.84
C PHE A 287 0.24 -2.16 -13.78
N GLU A 288 0.39 -1.05 -14.50
CA GLU A 288 -0.59 -0.56 -15.48
C GLU A 288 -0.82 -1.57 -16.62
N LYS A 289 0.26 -2.22 -17.10
CA LYS A 289 0.21 -3.24 -18.15
C LYS A 289 -0.17 -4.64 -17.63
N LYS A 290 -0.42 -4.80 -16.31
CA LYS A 290 -0.74 -6.06 -15.62
C LYS A 290 0.30 -7.18 -15.83
N LYS A 291 1.57 -6.84 -16.03
CA LYS A 291 2.69 -7.77 -16.23
C LYS A 291 3.41 -8.05 -14.90
N LEU A 292 2.66 -8.57 -13.92
CA LEU A 292 3.17 -8.80 -12.57
C LEU A 292 4.14 -9.99 -12.47
N ILE A 293 4.00 -10.99 -13.34
CA ILE A 293 4.87 -12.18 -13.34
C ILE A 293 6.31 -11.78 -13.68
N ASP A 294 6.47 -10.93 -14.70
CA ASP A 294 7.77 -10.40 -15.12
C ASP A 294 8.40 -9.58 -13.98
N LEU A 295 7.59 -8.78 -13.27
CA LEU A 295 8.04 -8.02 -12.11
C LEU A 295 8.54 -8.92 -10.96
N VAL A 296 7.97 -10.11 -10.75
CA VAL A 296 8.45 -11.05 -9.72
C VAL A 296 9.72 -11.81 -10.16
N SER A 297 9.85 -12.08 -11.46
CA SER A 297 10.94 -12.91 -11.99
C SER A 297 12.29 -12.17 -12.04
N PHE A 298 12.29 -10.83 -12.11
CA PHE A 298 13.53 -10.07 -12.18
C PHE A 298 14.45 -10.27 -10.96
N PRO A 299 15.76 -10.50 -11.17
CA PRO A 299 16.72 -10.64 -10.10
C PRO A 299 17.18 -9.26 -9.63
N TYR A 300 16.40 -8.56 -8.78
CA TYR A 300 16.69 -7.22 -8.25
C TYR A 300 17.98 -7.11 -7.41
N VAL A 301 19.16 -7.28 -8.01
CA VAL A 301 20.46 -7.18 -7.34
C VAL A 301 20.59 -5.80 -6.68
N ASP A 302 20.83 -5.77 -5.37
CA ASP A 302 20.98 -4.59 -4.50
C ASP A 302 19.83 -3.56 -4.48
N MET A 303 18.75 -3.76 -5.23
CA MET A 303 17.60 -2.85 -5.29
C MET A 303 16.36 -3.35 -4.55
N TYR A 304 16.43 -4.51 -3.89
CA TYR A 304 15.30 -5.10 -3.17
C TYR A 304 14.64 -4.12 -2.17
N ASN A 305 15.46 -3.40 -1.40
CA ASN A 305 14.96 -2.45 -0.41
C ASN A 305 14.28 -1.23 -1.05
N GLU A 306 14.76 -0.79 -2.22
CA GLU A 306 14.17 0.32 -2.96
C GLU A 306 12.84 -0.10 -3.60
N LEU A 307 12.79 -1.29 -4.21
CA LEU A 307 11.55 -1.88 -4.73
C LEU A 307 10.48 -1.98 -3.63
N GLU A 308 10.84 -2.54 -2.48
CA GLU A 308 9.94 -2.67 -1.32
C GLU A 308 9.40 -1.30 -0.89
N LYS A 309 10.29 -0.29 -0.74
CA LYS A 309 9.89 1.09 -0.39
C LYS A 309 8.96 1.71 -1.42
N ILE A 310 9.25 1.56 -2.72
CA ILE A 310 8.44 2.12 -3.81
C ILE A 310 7.05 1.50 -3.81
N VAL A 311 6.97 0.16 -3.75
CA VAL A 311 5.69 -0.56 -3.81
C VAL A 311 4.86 -0.31 -2.54
N ILE A 312 5.47 -0.29 -1.34
CA ILE A 312 4.79 0.09 -0.09
C ILE A 312 4.30 1.54 -0.17
N GLY A 313 5.15 2.47 -0.63
CA GLY A 313 4.79 3.88 -0.79
C GLY A 313 3.58 4.06 -1.72
N ARG A 314 3.55 3.31 -2.83
CA ARG A 314 2.41 3.28 -3.75
C ARG A 314 1.17 2.64 -3.11
N ALA A 315 1.32 1.51 -2.44
CA ALA A 315 0.23 0.83 -1.74
C ALA A 315 -0.44 1.72 -0.68
N ARG A 316 0.32 2.63 -0.04
CA ARG A 316 -0.20 3.62 0.91
C ARG A 316 -0.89 4.82 0.23
N SER A 317 -0.57 5.11 -1.02
CA SER A 317 -1.14 6.25 -1.75
C SER A 317 -2.41 5.91 -2.54
N VAL A 318 -2.64 4.64 -2.86
CA VAL A 318 -3.75 4.17 -3.70
C VAL A 318 -4.94 3.73 -2.83
N ASP A 319 -6.15 3.95 -3.34
CA ASP A 319 -7.41 3.54 -2.70
C ASP A 319 -7.47 2.03 -2.44
N LEU A 320 -7.97 1.62 -1.27
CA LEU A 320 -7.91 0.21 -0.81
C LEU A 320 -8.72 -0.77 -1.64
N ILE A 321 -9.79 -0.31 -2.31
CA ILE A 321 -10.71 -1.20 -3.01
C ILE A 321 -10.03 -1.82 -4.24
N GLU A 322 -9.15 -1.06 -4.91
CA GLU A 322 -8.41 -1.47 -6.11
C GLU A 322 -6.95 -1.89 -5.82
N ASN A 323 -6.58 -2.05 -4.55
CA ASN A 323 -5.19 -2.16 -4.15
C ASN A 323 -4.59 -3.55 -4.41
N ASN A 324 -4.10 -3.76 -5.62
CA ASN A 324 -3.35 -4.95 -6.01
C ASN A 324 -1.89 -4.96 -5.49
N TYR A 325 -1.40 -3.85 -4.93
CA TYR A 325 -0.01 -3.71 -4.49
C TYR A 325 0.29 -4.54 -3.24
N TYR A 326 -0.61 -4.58 -2.25
CA TYR A 326 -0.42 -5.43 -1.07
C TYR A 326 -0.43 -6.92 -1.41
N ASN A 327 -1.33 -7.35 -2.30
CA ASN A 327 -1.37 -8.72 -2.80
C ASN A 327 -0.08 -9.10 -3.55
N PHE A 328 0.43 -8.18 -4.38
CA PHE A 328 1.72 -8.34 -5.03
C PHE A 328 2.87 -8.47 -4.01
N LEU A 329 2.97 -7.55 -3.05
CA LEU A 329 4.00 -7.59 -2.01
C LEU A 329 3.96 -8.90 -1.20
N TYR A 330 2.76 -9.36 -0.83
CA TYR A 330 2.58 -10.63 -0.15
C TYR A 330 3.15 -11.79 -0.97
N SER A 331 2.70 -11.94 -2.22
CA SER A 331 3.17 -13.01 -3.11
C SER A 331 4.67 -12.92 -3.40
N PHE A 332 5.21 -11.71 -3.55
CA PHE A 332 6.64 -11.46 -3.73
C PHE A 332 7.46 -11.93 -2.52
N HIS A 333 7.05 -11.57 -1.29
CA HIS A 333 7.74 -11.98 -0.08
C HIS A 333 7.61 -13.48 0.20
N VAL A 334 6.46 -14.08 -0.10
CA VAL A 334 6.26 -15.54 0.00
C VAL A 334 7.18 -16.28 -0.98
N ASN A 335 7.27 -15.84 -2.24
CA ASN A 335 8.14 -16.46 -3.24
C ASN A 335 9.63 -16.37 -2.85
N LYS A 336 10.05 -15.28 -2.20
CA LYS A 336 11.43 -15.12 -1.69
C LYS A 336 11.68 -15.84 -0.36
N GLY A 337 10.68 -16.46 0.25
CA GLY A 337 10.78 -17.14 1.55
C GLY A 337 10.78 -16.20 2.77
N ASN A 338 10.58 -14.90 2.58
CA ASN A 338 10.55 -13.90 3.65
C ASN A 338 9.15 -13.80 4.29
N LEU A 339 8.70 -14.89 4.91
CA LEU A 339 7.34 -15.05 5.45
C LEU A 339 6.99 -14.01 6.52
N ARG A 340 7.98 -13.57 7.31
CA ARG A 340 7.75 -12.53 8.32
C ARG A 340 7.40 -11.17 7.72
N LYS A 341 8.07 -10.78 6.63
CA LYS A 341 7.74 -9.55 5.89
C LYS A 341 6.39 -9.68 5.17
N ALA A 342 6.09 -10.85 4.63
CA ALA A 342 4.77 -11.14 4.05
C ALA A 342 3.65 -10.92 5.10
N ALA A 343 3.86 -11.40 6.33
CA ALA A 343 2.92 -11.18 7.43
C ALA A 343 2.75 -9.69 7.78
N SER A 344 3.85 -8.93 7.86
CA SER A 344 3.76 -7.48 8.18
C SER A 344 3.02 -6.69 7.11
N VAL A 345 3.19 -7.03 5.83
CA VAL A 345 2.47 -6.38 4.72
C VAL A 345 0.97 -6.63 4.80
N MET A 346 0.54 -7.88 5.05
CA MET A 346 -0.88 -8.21 5.21
C MET A 346 -1.49 -7.58 6.47
N TYR A 347 -0.71 -7.52 7.55
CA TYR A 347 -1.14 -6.83 8.77
C TYR A 347 -1.30 -5.32 8.56
N GLU A 348 -0.40 -4.67 7.82
CA GLU A 348 -0.54 -3.25 7.46
C GLU A 348 -1.80 -3.00 6.63
N GLN A 349 -2.09 -3.88 5.67
CA GLN A 349 -3.32 -3.81 4.89
C GLN A 349 -4.57 -3.95 5.78
N ALA A 350 -4.58 -4.92 6.70
CA ALA A 350 -5.68 -5.10 7.65
C ALA A 350 -5.90 -3.87 8.53
N MET A 351 -4.82 -3.29 9.07
CA MET A 351 -4.87 -2.07 9.88
C MET A 351 -5.46 -0.90 9.12
N ARG A 352 -5.07 -0.71 7.86
CA ARG A 352 -5.61 0.37 7.03
C ARG A 352 -7.09 0.13 6.70
N LEU A 353 -7.48 -1.12 6.42
CA LEU A 353 -8.89 -1.49 6.22
C LEU A 353 -9.74 -1.21 7.46
N SER A 354 -9.20 -1.44 8.67
CA SER A 354 -9.90 -1.22 9.94
C SER A 354 -10.21 0.26 10.25
N GLN A 355 -9.47 1.19 9.66
CA GLN A 355 -9.63 2.63 9.88
C GLN A 355 -10.69 3.25 8.96
N GLU A 356 -10.99 2.61 7.83
CA GLU A 356 -11.91 3.13 6.83
C GLU A 356 -13.35 2.65 7.03
N SER A 357 -14.29 3.26 6.30
CA SER A 357 -15.72 3.04 6.49
C SER A 357 -16.12 1.56 6.34
N ASN A 358 -16.91 1.08 7.31
CA ASN A 358 -17.17 -0.34 7.47
C ASN A 358 -18.21 -0.83 6.47
N SER A 359 -17.75 -1.53 5.43
CA SER A 359 -18.60 -2.35 4.56
C SER A 359 -18.37 -3.84 4.86
N ILE A 360 -19.34 -4.68 4.52
CA ILE A 360 -19.23 -6.15 4.69
C ILE A 360 -18.03 -6.66 3.87
N GLU A 361 -17.81 -6.13 2.67
CA GLU A 361 -16.69 -6.52 1.82
C GLU A 361 -15.34 -6.15 2.44
N LEU A 362 -15.20 -4.94 3.01
CA LEU A 362 -13.96 -4.52 3.67
C LEU A 362 -13.68 -5.34 4.93
N LEU A 363 -14.70 -5.63 5.75
CA LEU A 363 -14.59 -6.54 6.91
C LEU A 363 -14.17 -7.95 6.48
N THR A 364 -14.68 -8.46 5.36
CA THR A 364 -14.26 -9.77 4.85
C THR A 364 -12.81 -9.76 4.38
N LYS A 365 -12.38 -8.69 3.69
CA LYS A 365 -10.97 -8.52 3.28
C LYS A 365 -10.05 -8.36 4.48
N GLU A 366 -10.45 -7.62 5.51
CA GLU A 366 -9.70 -7.46 6.76
C GLU A 366 -9.50 -8.81 7.45
N ALA A 367 -10.57 -9.60 7.61
CA ALA A 367 -10.50 -10.93 8.19
C ALA A 367 -9.58 -11.87 7.38
N GLN A 368 -9.62 -11.80 6.04
CA GLN A 368 -8.74 -12.57 5.17
C GLN A 368 -7.27 -12.15 5.30
N CYS A 369 -6.99 -10.84 5.38
CA CYS A 369 -5.64 -10.31 5.56
C CYS A 369 -5.04 -10.74 6.91
N LEU A 370 -5.82 -10.66 8.00
CA LEU A 370 -5.41 -11.14 9.32
C LEU A 370 -5.16 -12.65 9.32
N LEU A 371 -6.00 -13.43 8.63
CA LEU A 371 -5.82 -14.88 8.52
C LEU A 371 -4.56 -15.23 7.70
N ALA A 372 -4.29 -14.53 6.60
CA ALA A 372 -3.06 -14.68 5.82
C ALA A 372 -1.81 -14.31 6.65
N CYS A 373 -1.91 -13.26 7.47
CA CYS A 373 -0.88 -12.87 8.42
C CYS A 373 -0.61 -13.98 9.46
N ILE A 374 -1.66 -14.52 10.10
CA ILE A 374 -1.56 -15.63 11.06
C ILE A 374 -0.91 -16.86 10.41
N ASN A 375 -1.31 -17.20 9.19
CA ASN A 375 -0.73 -18.33 8.45
C ASN A 375 0.76 -18.12 8.20
N CYS A 376 1.18 -16.92 7.75
CA CYS A 376 2.59 -16.61 7.54
C CYS A 376 3.40 -16.66 8.84
N LEU A 377 2.87 -16.13 9.94
CA LEU A 377 3.53 -16.17 11.25
C LEU A 377 3.63 -17.58 11.84
N ASN A 378 2.67 -18.46 11.55
CA ASN A 378 2.75 -19.86 11.95
C ASN A 378 3.88 -20.61 11.22
N LEU A 379 4.18 -20.24 9.97
CA LEU A 379 5.28 -20.81 9.19
C LEU A 379 6.66 -20.28 9.64
N VAL A 380 6.70 -19.17 10.38
CA VAL A 380 7.93 -18.62 10.98
C VAL A 380 8.23 -19.31 12.31
N SER A 381 9.52 -19.55 12.59
CA SER A 381 9.98 -20.10 13.86
C SER A 381 9.53 -19.23 15.06
N GLU A 382 9.25 -19.86 16.19
CA GLU A 382 8.66 -19.21 17.37
C GLU A 382 9.42 -17.96 17.85
N LYS A 383 10.75 -17.96 17.79
CA LYS A 383 11.60 -16.83 18.19
C LYS A 383 11.36 -15.54 17.39
N TYR A 384 10.88 -15.65 16.15
CA TYR A 384 10.71 -14.52 15.23
C TYR A 384 9.24 -14.24 14.89
N ARG A 385 8.31 -14.82 15.67
CA ARG A 385 6.87 -14.70 15.47
C ARG A 385 6.30 -13.41 16.07
N TRP A 386 6.77 -12.28 15.57
CA TRP A 386 6.32 -10.95 16.00
C TRP A 386 6.35 -9.93 14.86
N ILE A 387 5.40 -8.99 14.92
CA ILE A 387 5.26 -7.88 13.98
C ILE A 387 5.43 -6.57 14.71
N VAL A 388 5.95 -5.57 14.01
CA VAL A 388 6.14 -4.22 14.54
C VAL A 388 5.01 -3.33 14.08
N ARG A 389 4.35 -2.67 15.03
CA ARG A 389 3.38 -1.61 14.76
C ARG A 389 3.96 -0.26 15.21
N PRO A 390 4.11 0.71 14.31
CA PRO A 390 4.36 2.08 14.73
C PRO A 390 3.06 2.63 15.32
N VAL A 391 3.07 2.92 16.62
CA VAL A 391 1.96 3.62 17.29
C VAL A 391 2.38 5.07 17.43
N VAL A 392 1.48 5.97 17.02
CA VAL A 392 1.63 7.40 17.30
C VAL A 392 0.96 7.63 18.63
N ASP A 393 1.74 7.66 19.71
CA ASP A 393 1.24 8.17 20.98
C ASP A 393 0.96 9.66 20.79
N GLU A 394 -0.31 10.05 20.77
CA GLU A 394 -0.75 11.41 21.06
C GLU A 394 -0.61 11.68 22.56
N ALA A 395 0.58 11.43 23.11
CA ALA A 395 0.90 11.85 24.46
C ALA A 395 1.06 13.37 24.45
N TYR A 396 0.03 14.07 24.92
CA TYR A 396 0.13 15.46 25.34
C TYR A 396 1.27 15.56 26.37
N SER A 397 2.46 15.97 25.92
CA SER A 397 3.53 16.34 26.83
C SER A 397 3.18 17.70 27.40
N ASN A 398 2.37 17.71 28.46
CA ASN A 398 2.18 18.88 29.28
C ASN A 398 3.53 19.31 29.85
N ASN A 399 3.81 20.60 29.71
CA ASN A 399 4.73 21.42 30.52
C ASN A 399 6.22 21.33 30.22
N ASP A 400 6.64 21.88 29.07
CA ASP A 400 7.91 22.61 28.98
C ASP A 400 7.66 23.92 28.21
N GLU A 401 7.20 24.96 28.93
CA GLU A 401 7.03 26.33 28.39
C GLU A 401 8.39 26.95 28.06
N LYS A 402 9.02 26.55 26.95
CA LYS A 402 10.19 27.25 26.41
C LYS A 402 9.70 28.39 25.52
N ARG A 403 9.81 29.62 26.03
CA ARG A 403 9.51 30.86 25.30
C ARG A 403 10.72 31.30 24.48
N ASN A 404 10.49 31.81 23.28
CA ASN A 404 11.54 32.41 22.46
C ASN A 404 12.04 33.73 23.08
N ILE A 405 13.17 34.25 22.58
CA ILE A 405 13.75 35.57 22.96
C ILE A 405 12.74 36.74 22.89
N THR A 406 11.65 36.59 22.14
CA THR A 406 10.56 37.57 21.99
C THR A 406 9.33 37.31 22.87
N GLY A 407 9.39 36.34 23.79
CA GLY A 407 8.31 36.05 24.75
C GLY A 407 7.12 35.28 24.18
N LYS A 408 7.15 34.85 22.91
CA LYS A 408 6.10 34.00 22.31
C LYS A 408 6.34 32.53 22.62
N GLU A 409 5.28 31.82 23.01
CA GLU A 409 5.26 30.38 23.20
C GLU A 409 5.45 29.65 21.86
N VAL A 410 6.36 28.67 21.82
CA VAL A 410 6.53 27.77 20.69
C VAL A 410 5.98 26.41 21.09
N LEU A 411 4.89 25.99 20.45
CA LEU A 411 4.35 24.65 20.57
C LEU A 411 5.29 23.68 19.85
N TYR A 412 6.15 22.98 20.61
CA TYR A 412 6.94 21.87 20.08
C TYR A 412 6.11 20.59 20.08
N TYR A 413 5.56 20.21 18.91
CA TYR A 413 4.96 18.89 18.70
C TYR A 413 6.05 17.82 18.61
N LYS A 414 6.51 17.30 19.76
CA LYS A 414 7.32 16.08 19.79
C LYS A 414 6.40 14.87 19.93
N ALA A 415 5.87 14.39 18.80
CA ALA A 415 5.24 13.07 18.75
C ALA A 415 6.32 12.02 19.09
N LYS A 416 6.22 11.41 20.27
CA LYS A 416 7.04 10.23 20.60
C LYS A 416 6.48 9.06 19.81
N LYS A 417 7.20 8.62 18.78
CA LYS A 417 6.88 7.39 18.05
C LYS A 417 7.21 6.21 18.96
N THR A 418 6.21 5.58 19.54
CA THR A 418 6.36 4.33 20.29
C THR A 418 6.19 3.16 19.33
N VAL A 419 7.00 2.13 19.52
CA VAL A 419 7.04 0.95 18.66
C VAL A 419 6.49 -0.22 19.47
N GLU A 420 5.32 -0.71 19.11
CA GLU A 420 4.69 -1.84 19.78
C GLU A 420 5.02 -3.14 19.03
N ILE A 421 5.35 -4.18 19.80
CA ILE A 421 5.65 -5.51 19.29
C ILE A 421 4.41 -6.36 19.51
N PHE A 422 3.79 -6.81 18.42
CA PHE A 422 2.63 -7.69 18.45
C PHE A 422 3.07 -9.13 18.28
N GLU A 423 2.67 -10.00 19.22
CA GLU A 423 2.85 -11.44 19.10
C GLU A 423 1.65 -12.06 18.36
N LEU A 424 1.79 -13.32 17.95
CA LEU A 424 0.71 -14.05 17.29
C LEU A 424 -0.57 -14.15 18.13
N LYS A 425 -0.47 -14.11 19.47
CA LYS A 425 -1.63 -14.10 20.36
C LYS A 425 -2.46 -12.82 20.19
N ASP A 426 -1.80 -11.67 20.04
CA ASP A 426 -2.47 -10.39 19.92
C ASP A 426 -3.16 -10.26 18.57
N ILE A 427 -2.49 -10.70 17.50
CA ILE A 427 -3.06 -10.74 16.14
C ILE A 427 -4.26 -11.71 16.07
N LYS A 428 -4.21 -12.84 16.79
CA LYS A 428 -5.36 -13.75 16.91
C LYS A 428 -6.54 -13.08 17.61
N LYS A 429 -6.32 -12.34 18.69
CA LYS A 429 -7.39 -11.61 19.38
C LYS A 429 -8.07 -10.60 18.47
N GLU A 430 -7.29 -9.84 17.69
CA GLU A 430 -7.84 -8.92 16.68
C GLU A 430 -8.65 -9.67 15.62
N TYR A 431 -8.13 -10.78 15.11
CA TYR A 431 -8.87 -11.62 14.16
C TYR A 431 -10.21 -12.12 14.72
N TYR A 432 -10.23 -12.62 15.96
CA TYR A 432 -11.47 -13.10 16.57
C TYR A 432 -12.50 -11.98 16.74
N LEU A 433 -12.04 -10.77 17.03
CA LEU A 433 -12.88 -9.58 17.15
C LEU A 433 -13.46 -9.18 15.78
N VAL A 434 -12.64 -9.13 14.74
CA VAL A 434 -13.10 -8.84 13.36
C VAL A 434 -14.06 -9.90 12.85
N ASN A 435 -13.78 -11.18 13.12
CA ASN A 435 -14.67 -12.29 12.75
C ASN A 435 -16.02 -12.18 13.47
N ALA A 436 -16.03 -11.78 14.74
CA ALA A 436 -17.26 -11.52 15.48
C ALA A 436 -18.07 -10.36 14.88
N ARG A 437 -17.40 -9.25 14.52
CA ARG A 437 -18.02 -8.12 13.81
C ARG A 437 -18.62 -8.55 12.48
N LEU A 438 -17.91 -9.37 11.71
CA LEU A 438 -18.37 -9.92 10.43
C LEU A 438 -19.60 -10.82 10.59
N LYS A 439 -19.62 -11.68 11.63
CA LYS A 439 -20.81 -12.48 11.94
C LYS A 439 -22.00 -11.59 12.30
N LEU A 440 -21.81 -10.58 13.14
CA LEU A 440 -22.85 -9.63 13.51
C LEU A 440 -23.37 -8.82 12.32
N SER A 441 -22.47 -8.35 11.43
CA SER A 441 -22.86 -7.57 10.24
C SER A 441 -23.67 -8.37 9.22
N LYS A 442 -23.56 -9.71 9.24
CA LYS A 442 -24.41 -10.59 8.42
C LYS A 442 -25.82 -10.74 9.00
N HIS A 443 -25.98 -10.60 10.31
CA HIS A 443 -27.26 -10.72 11.00
C HIS A 443 -28.03 -9.40 11.12
N ASN A 444 -27.32 -8.28 11.33
CA ASN A 444 -27.91 -6.95 11.52
C ASN A 444 -27.44 -5.98 10.43
N SER A 445 -28.38 -5.23 9.85
CA SER A 445 -28.09 -4.20 8.84
C SER A 445 -27.40 -2.95 9.39
N ASN A 446 -27.39 -2.75 10.72
CA ASN A 446 -26.75 -1.59 11.37
C ASN A 446 -25.24 -1.80 11.53
N LEU A 447 -24.48 -1.69 10.43
CA LEU A 447 -23.03 -1.92 10.39
C LEU A 447 -22.20 -0.91 11.20
N HIS A 448 -22.65 0.34 11.29
CA HIS A 448 -21.83 1.44 11.83
C HIS A 448 -21.55 1.32 13.33
N THR A 449 -22.51 0.83 14.12
CA THR A 449 -22.35 0.68 15.58
C THR A 449 -21.50 -0.53 15.94
N VAL A 450 -21.61 -1.62 15.18
CA VAL A 450 -20.88 -2.87 15.43
C VAL A 450 -19.39 -2.74 15.13
N ALA A 451 -19.04 -1.95 14.12
CA ALA A 451 -17.69 -1.97 13.60
C ALA A 451 -16.68 -1.14 14.41
N GLN A 452 -17.14 -0.17 15.20
CA GLN A 452 -16.29 0.55 16.18
C GLN A 452 -16.42 0.01 17.60
N ALA A 453 -17.31 -0.96 17.84
CA ALA A 453 -17.58 -1.46 19.18
C ALA A 453 -16.34 -2.14 19.80
N GLY A 454 -16.13 -1.88 21.09
CA GLY A 454 -15.11 -2.55 21.90
C GLY A 454 -15.46 -4.03 22.18
N PRO A 455 -14.53 -4.81 22.75
CA PRO A 455 -14.76 -6.24 23.01
C PRO A 455 -15.96 -6.49 23.95
N ALA A 456 -16.14 -5.67 24.99
CA ALA A 456 -17.26 -5.78 25.93
C ALA A 456 -18.62 -5.46 25.27
N GLU A 457 -18.65 -4.46 24.38
CA GLU A 457 -19.85 -4.08 23.63
C GLU A 457 -20.23 -5.14 22.61
N ILE A 458 -19.24 -5.70 21.89
CA ILE A 458 -19.45 -6.82 20.96
C ILE A 458 -20.04 -8.02 21.71
N ILE A 459 -19.56 -8.34 22.91
CA ILE A 459 -20.14 -9.43 23.74
C ILE A 459 -21.61 -9.15 24.07
N ALA A 460 -21.95 -7.92 24.45
CA ALA A 460 -23.33 -7.55 24.75
C ALA A 460 -24.24 -7.67 23.52
N VAL A 461 -23.78 -7.23 22.35
CA VAL A 461 -24.52 -7.33 21.08
C VAL A 461 -24.64 -8.79 20.62
N LEU A 462 -23.59 -9.61 20.75
CA LEU A 462 -23.68 -11.05 20.45
C LEU A 462 -24.69 -11.75 21.35
N THR A 463 -24.74 -11.36 22.63
CA THR A 463 -25.68 -11.92 23.61
C THR A 463 -27.12 -11.54 23.29
N SER A 464 -27.37 -10.32 22.79
CA SER A 464 -28.72 -9.89 22.39
C SER A 464 -29.20 -10.53 21.08
N VAL A 465 -28.28 -10.79 20.14
CA VAL A 465 -28.59 -11.50 18.87
C VAL A 465 -28.75 -13.01 19.09
N GLY A 466 -28.16 -13.57 20.15
CA GLY A 466 -28.26 -14.98 20.51
C GLY A 466 -27.05 -15.82 20.07
N LEU A 467 -25.89 -15.23 19.78
CA LEU A 467 -24.66 -15.91 19.38
C LEU A 467 -23.73 -16.21 20.58
N TYR A 468 -24.24 -16.96 21.56
CA TYR A 468 -23.61 -17.20 22.86
C TYR A 468 -22.25 -17.90 22.81
N THR A 469 -22.06 -18.91 21.95
CA THR A 469 -20.78 -19.64 21.84
C THR A 469 -19.64 -18.72 21.39
N THR A 470 -19.91 -17.86 20.41
CA THR A 470 -18.93 -16.88 19.94
C THR A 470 -18.65 -15.81 21.00
N ALA A 471 -19.66 -15.39 21.76
CA ALA A 471 -19.48 -14.46 22.87
C ALA A 471 -18.63 -15.07 23.99
N LEU A 472 -18.85 -16.34 24.35
CA LEU A 472 -18.06 -17.06 25.35
C LEU A 472 -16.60 -17.23 24.91
N HIS A 473 -16.36 -17.53 23.63
CA HIS A 473 -15.01 -17.57 23.07
C HIS A 473 -14.28 -16.23 23.19
N ILE A 474 -14.95 -15.11 22.90
CA ILE A 474 -14.37 -13.77 23.08
C ILE A 474 -14.10 -13.49 24.56
N CYS A 475 -15.00 -13.90 25.47
CA CYS A 475 -14.76 -13.78 26.90
C CYS A 475 -13.50 -14.54 27.35
N ASP A 476 -13.26 -15.73 26.80
CA ASP A 476 -12.06 -16.53 27.07
C ASP A 476 -10.78 -15.84 26.55
N GLU A 477 -10.80 -15.30 25.33
CA GLU A 477 -9.64 -14.63 24.72
C GLU A 477 -9.28 -13.29 25.37
N PHE A 478 -10.28 -12.52 25.82
CA PHE A 478 -10.11 -11.20 26.43
C PHE A 478 -10.15 -11.20 27.96
N ASN A 479 -10.28 -12.36 28.60
CA ASN A 479 -10.45 -12.51 30.06
C ASN A 479 -11.61 -11.68 30.64
N ILE A 480 -12.73 -11.57 29.91
CA ILE A 480 -13.95 -10.86 30.33
C ILE A 480 -14.87 -11.83 31.07
N SER A 481 -15.70 -11.32 32.00
CA SER A 481 -16.66 -12.14 32.74
C SER A 481 -17.71 -12.78 31.83
N LYS A 482 -17.87 -14.10 31.92
CA LYS A 482 -18.87 -14.87 31.16
C LYS A 482 -20.30 -14.75 31.69
N CYS A 483 -20.48 -14.13 32.86
CA CYS A 483 -21.76 -14.04 33.55
C CYS A 483 -22.86 -13.40 32.69
N SER A 484 -22.58 -12.26 32.06
CA SER A 484 -23.55 -11.54 31.23
C SER A 484 -24.10 -12.39 30.08
N VAL A 485 -23.25 -13.20 29.46
CA VAL A 485 -23.62 -14.10 28.34
C VAL A 485 -24.56 -15.20 28.82
N LEU A 486 -24.22 -15.83 29.95
CA LEU A 486 -25.04 -16.91 30.52
C LEU A 486 -26.35 -16.40 31.13
N GLU A 487 -26.37 -15.20 31.72
CA GLU A 487 -27.60 -14.51 32.13
C GLU A 487 -28.52 -14.25 30.93
N GLY A 488 -27.94 -13.82 29.80
CA GLY A 488 -28.67 -13.65 28.54
C GLY A 488 -29.27 -14.95 28.04
N LEU A 489 -28.47 -16.03 27.99
CA LEU A 489 -28.94 -17.37 27.60
C LEU A 489 -30.02 -17.90 28.55
N THR A 490 -29.87 -17.69 29.85
CA THR A 490 -30.85 -18.10 30.87
C THR A 490 -32.18 -17.39 30.65
N SER A 491 -32.14 -16.07 30.42
CA SER A 491 -33.33 -15.27 30.11
C SER A 491 -34.01 -15.76 28.82
N GLN A 492 -33.21 -16.15 27.83
CA GLN A 492 -33.69 -16.68 26.56
C GLN A 492 -34.36 -18.04 26.71
N CYS A 493 -33.76 -19.00 27.44
CA CYS A 493 -34.41 -20.29 27.68
C CYS A 493 -35.70 -20.14 28.51
N LEU A 494 -35.75 -19.19 29.45
CA LEU A 494 -36.99 -18.86 30.16
C LEU A 494 -38.05 -18.22 29.26
N ARG A 495 -37.66 -17.34 28.33
CA ARG A 495 -38.61 -16.77 27.35
C ARG A 495 -39.20 -17.87 26.46
N LEU A 496 -38.37 -18.77 25.94
CA LEU A 496 -38.80 -19.91 25.13
C LEU A 496 -39.73 -20.88 25.88
N SER A 497 -39.58 -21.01 27.19
CA SER A 497 -40.48 -21.84 28.00
C SER A 497 -41.88 -21.23 28.17
N LYS A 498 -42.02 -19.90 27.99
CA LYS A 498 -43.28 -19.15 28.14
C LYS A 498 -43.95 -18.82 26.82
N GLN A 499 -43.16 -18.66 25.75
CA GLN A 499 -43.60 -18.24 24.42
C GLN A 499 -42.85 -19.06 23.36
N GLU A 500 -43.57 -19.55 22.35
CA GLU A 500 -42.96 -20.23 21.21
C GLU A 500 -42.34 -19.20 20.26
N ASP A 501 -41.01 -19.15 20.20
CA ASP A 501 -40.30 -18.37 19.17
C ASP A 501 -40.12 -19.25 17.92
N SER A 502 -40.79 -18.90 16.81
CA SER A 502 -40.67 -19.63 15.53
C SER A 502 -39.24 -19.70 14.98
N ASN A 503 -38.39 -18.73 15.34
CA ASN A 503 -37.00 -18.63 14.86
C ASN A 503 -35.99 -19.24 15.85
N ALA A 504 -36.45 -20.00 16.86
CA ALA A 504 -35.60 -20.53 17.90
C ALA A 504 -34.53 -21.49 17.37
N TRP A 505 -34.86 -22.27 16.34
CA TRP A 505 -33.92 -23.19 15.71
C TRP A 505 -32.77 -22.46 15.02
N ASP A 506 -33.00 -21.30 14.40
CA ASP A 506 -31.98 -20.59 13.64
C ASP A 506 -30.81 -20.15 14.52
N TRP A 507 -31.10 -19.56 15.67
CA TRP A 507 -30.04 -19.14 16.61
C TRP A 507 -29.44 -20.33 17.35
N LEU A 508 -30.19 -21.40 17.63
CA LEU A 508 -29.64 -22.63 18.21
C LEU A 508 -28.63 -23.29 17.27
N ILE A 509 -28.93 -23.39 15.98
CA ILE A 509 -28.01 -23.93 14.96
C ILE A 509 -26.72 -23.11 14.92
N GLN A 510 -26.81 -21.78 14.98
CA GLN A 510 -25.66 -20.88 14.99
C GLN A 510 -24.77 -21.03 16.24
N ASN A 511 -25.26 -21.68 17.30
CA ASN A 511 -24.50 -22.02 18.50
C ASN A 511 -23.92 -23.44 18.48
N ASN A 512 -23.85 -24.09 17.31
CA ASN A 512 -23.27 -25.43 17.15
C ASN A 512 -23.89 -26.47 18.12
N VAL A 513 -25.20 -26.39 18.32
CA VAL A 513 -25.93 -27.26 19.26
C VAL A 513 -25.76 -28.75 18.95
N PHE A 514 -25.59 -29.13 17.69
CA PHE A 514 -25.38 -30.52 17.29
C PHE A 514 -24.03 -31.10 17.74
N ASP A 515 -22.99 -30.28 17.86
CA ASP A 515 -21.68 -30.72 18.32
C ASP A 515 -21.61 -30.80 19.86
N LEU A 516 -22.45 -30.01 20.55
CA LEU A 516 -22.40 -29.82 22.00
C LEU A 516 -23.46 -30.63 22.76
N VAL A 517 -24.60 -30.93 22.13
CA VAL A 517 -25.76 -31.55 22.78
C VAL A 517 -26.18 -32.80 22.03
N ASN A 518 -26.35 -33.91 22.76
CA ASN A 518 -26.92 -35.15 22.22
C ASN A 518 -28.45 -34.95 22.07
N CYS A 519 -28.90 -34.45 20.92
CA CYS A 519 -30.31 -34.16 20.64
C CYS A 519 -31.12 -35.45 20.45
N SER A 520 -31.44 -36.16 21.53
CA SER A 520 -32.29 -37.36 21.48
C SER A 520 -33.79 -37.02 21.37
N ASN A 521 -34.19 -35.80 21.74
CA ASN A 521 -35.57 -35.32 21.71
C ASN A 521 -35.69 -34.08 20.81
N ASN A 522 -36.71 -34.04 19.95
CA ASN A 522 -36.97 -32.95 19.00
C ASN A 522 -37.55 -31.66 19.65
N CYS A 523 -37.55 -31.53 20.98
CA CYS A 523 -38.10 -30.37 21.67
C CYS A 523 -37.06 -29.24 21.75
N VAL A 524 -37.36 -28.10 21.14
CA VAL A 524 -36.52 -26.87 21.15
C VAL A 524 -36.13 -26.45 22.56
N VAL A 525 -37.09 -26.50 23.48
CA VAL A 525 -36.92 -26.04 24.85
C VAL A 525 -35.91 -26.92 25.59
N ASP A 526 -36.04 -28.24 25.49
CA ASP A 526 -35.11 -29.19 26.10
C ASP A 526 -33.69 -29.01 25.57
N VAL A 527 -33.57 -28.78 24.27
CA VAL A 527 -32.28 -28.51 23.61
C VAL A 527 -31.65 -27.19 24.12
N CYS A 528 -32.44 -26.12 24.32
CA CYS A 528 -31.96 -24.87 24.94
C CYS A 528 -31.44 -25.09 26.36
N TRP A 529 -32.21 -25.80 27.20
CA TRP A 529 -31.82 -26.08 28.58
C TRP A 529 -30.57 -26.97 28.65
N ASN A 530 -30.44 -27.92 27.72
CA ASN A 530 -29.24 -28.74 27.59
C ASN A 530 -28.03 -27.95 27.08
N LEU A 531 -28.21 -26.98 26.18
CA LEU A 531 -27.16 -26.06 25.76
C LEU A 531 -26.68 -25.20 26.95
N MET A 532 -27.61 -24.63 27.72
CA MET A 532 -27.26 -23.88 28.92
C MET A 532 -26.51 -24.73 29.95
N LYS A 533 -26.95 -25.98 30.16
CA LYS A 533 -26.27 -26.94 31.03
C LYS A 533 -24.87 -27.26 30.53
N THR A 534 -24.68 -27.55 29.25
CA THR A 534 -23.37 -27.90 28.69
C THR A 534 -22.40 -26.72 28.77
N LEU A 535 -22.84 -25.51 28.36
CA LEU A 535 -21.99 -24.32 28.40
C LEU A 535 -21.59 -23.92 29.83
N THR A 536 -22.51 -24.00 30.80
CA THR A 536 -22.18 -23.72 32.21
C THR A 536 -21.16 -24.70 32.77
N LEU A 537 -21.34 -26.00 32.50
CA LEU A 537 -20.43 -27.05 32.98
C LEU A 537 -19.04 -26.98 32.30
N LEU A 538 -18.98 -26.66 31.01
CA LEU A 538 -17.73 -26.59 30.26
C LEU A 538 -16.88 -25.38 30.65
N HIS A 539 -17.49 -24.21 30.86
CA HIS A 539 -16.75 -22.97 31.09
C HIS A 539 -16.47 -22.66 32.57
N GLU A 540 -17.11 -23.33 33.53
CA GLU A 540 -16.81 -23.16 34.94
C GLU A 540 -15.51 -23.90 35.32
N LYS A 541 -14.59 -23.19 35.97
CA LYS A 541 -13.37 -23.79 36.52
C LYS A 541 -13.71 -24.71 37.70
N LYS A 542 -12.88 -25.74 37.95
CA LYS A 542 -13.16 -26.79 38.96
C LYS A 542 -13.52 -26.21 40.34
N ASN A 543 -12.83 -25.16 40.79
CA ASN A 543 -13.01 -24.56 42.12
C ASN A 543 -13.80 -23.25 42.14
N GLU A 544 -14.41 -22.85 41.02
CA GLU A 544 -15.25 -21.64 40.96
C GLU A 544 -16.74 -22.02 40.92
N SER A 545 -17.57 -21.14 41.50
CA SER A 545 -19.04 -21.21 41.52
C SER A 545 -19.70 -19.97 40.88
N LYS A 546 -18.93 -19.16 40.15
CA LYS A 546 -19.38 -17.83 39.70
C LYS A 546 -20.47 -17.92 38.64
N LEU A 547 -20.35 -18.85 37.69
CA LEU A 547 -21.33 -19.02 36.62
C LEU A 547 -22.58 -19.73 37.17
N TYR A 548 -22.40 -20.71 38.06
CA TYR A 548 -23.49 -21.32 38.82
C TYR A 548 -24.34 -20.28 39.56
N LYS A 549 -23.69 -19.38 40.31
CA LYS A 549 -24.36 -18.26 40.99
C LYS A 549 -25.11 -17.36 40.03
N CYS A 550 -24.45 -16.96 38.96
CA CYS A 550 -25.01 -16.08 37.94
C CYS A 550 -26.31 -16.66 37.36
N VAL A 551 -26.27 -17.90 36.86
CA VAL A 551 -27.45 -18.58 36.30
C VAL A 551 -28.53 -18.80 37.36
N ALA A 552 -28.18 -19.31 38.55
CA ALA A 552 -29.13 -19.55 39.63
C ALA A 552 -29.83 -18.26 40.10
N SER A 553 -29.06 -17.17 40.28
CA SER A 553 -29.60 -15.87 40.66
C SER A 553 -30.55 -15.32 39.61
N LYS A 554 -30.23 -15.50 38.32
CA LYS A 554 -31.08 -15.03 37.22
C LYS A 554 -32.39 -15.81 37.13
N LEU A 555 -32.34 -17.14 37.27
CA LEU A 555 -33.52 -18.00 37.31
C LEU A 555 -34.46 -17.58 38.46
N LEU A 556 -33.91 -17.41 39.66
CA LEU A 556 -34.68 -17.05 40.84
C LEU A 556 -35.25 -15.62 40.75
N GLN A 557 -34.48 -14.65 40.24
CA GLN A 557 -34.98 -13.28 39.98
C GLN A 557 -36.17 -13.25 39.02
N GLN A 558 -36.23 -14.17 38.05
CA GLN A 558 -37.35 -14.30 37.11
C GLN A 558 -38.48 -15.20 37.63
N GLY A 559 -38.41 -15.64 38.89
CA GLY A 559 -39.42 -16.47 39.55
C GLY A 559 -39.43 -17.93 39.10
N ALA A 560 -38.41 -18.41 38.39
CA ALA A 560 -38.31 -19.79 37.95
C ALA A 560 -37.72 -20.72 39.04
N PHE A 561 -38.04 -22.01 38.96
CA PHE A 561 -37.42 -23.04 39.80
C PHE A 561 -36.03 -23.42 39.28
N LEU A 562 -35.13 -23.81 40.18
CA LEU A 562 -33.79 -24.27 39.82
C LEU A 562 -33.85 -25.69 39.23
N PRO A 563 -33.26 -25.93 38.04
CA PRO A 563 -33.20 -27.27 37.48
C PRO A 563 -32.48 -28.28 38.39
N GLN A 564 -32.94 -29.53 38.40
CA GLN A 564 -32.39 -30.61 39.24
C GLN A 564 -30.86 -30.74 39.09
N TRP A 565 -30.35 -30.68 37.85
CA TRP A 565 -28.92 -30.82 37.59
C TRP A 565 -28.11 -29.68 38.21
N LEU A 566 -28.66 -28.45 38.20
CA LEU A 566 -28.02 -27.26 38.74
C LEU A 566 -27.99 -27.35 40.27
N MET A 567 -29.10 -27.78 40.88
CA MET A 567 -29.18 -28.01 42.33
C MET A 567 -28.16 -29.06 42.81
N ILE A 568 -28.11 -30.22 42.16
CA ILE A 568 -27.20 -31.31 42.57
C ILE A 568 -25.74 -30.89 42.41
N SER A 569 -25.38 -30.28 41.28
CA SER A 569 -24.00 -29.86 41.02
C SER A 569 -23.56 -28.69 41.90
N TYR A 570 -24.46 -27.75 42.18
CA TYR A 570 -24.15 -26.59 43.01
C TYR A 570 -24.10 -26.93 44.51
N LYS A 571 -24.97 -27.83 45.01
CA LYS A 571 -24.88 -28.39 46.38
C LYS A 571 -23.49 -28.99 46.66
N LYS A 572 -22.90 -29.70 45.69
CA LYS A 572 -21.57 -30.30 45.81
C LYS A 572 -20.42 -29.30 45.79
N LYS A 573 -20.60 -28.15 45.14
CA LYS A 573 -19.53 -27.15 44.97
C LYS A 573 -19.53 -26.11 46.08
N ASN A 574 -20.68 -25.46 46.31
CA ASN A 574 -20.79 -24.40 47.30
C ASN A 574 -22.23 -24.30 47.84
N PRO A 575 -22.58 -25.14 48.83
CA PRO A 575 -23.93 -25.15 49.39
C PRO A 575 -24.27 -23.89 50.18
N SER A 576 -23.27 -23.27 50.80
CA SER A 576 -23.47 -22.03 51.57
C SER A 576 -23.89 -20.85 50.69
N GLU A 577 -23.28 -20.71 49.52
CA GLU A 577 -23.62 -19.66 48.56
C GLU A 577 -24.99 -19.92 47.94
N LEU A 578 -25.31 -21.17 47.61
CA LEU A 578 -26.62 -21.57 47.13
C LEU A 578 -27.73 -21.24 48.14
N LEU A 579 -27.54 -21.60 49.43
CA LEU A 579 -28.50 -21.29 50.49
C LEU A 579 -28.79 -19.79 50.58
N ARG A 580 -27.73 -18.97 50.54
CA ARG A 580 -27.86 -17.51 50.60
C ARG A 580 -28.64 -16.96 49.41
N ILE A 581 -28.44 -17.49 48.20
CA ILE A 581 -29.15 -17.04 47.00
C ILE A 581 -30.64 -17.41 47.09
N ILE A 582 -30.97 -18.64 47.53
CA ILE A 582 -32.36 -19.08 47.68
C ILE A 582 -33.07 -18.25 48.75
N LEU A 583 -32.43 -18.04 49.91
CA LEU A 583 -32.97 -17.20 50.98
C LEU A 583 -33.26 -15.78 50.48
N ASN A 584 -32.30 -15.15 49.79
CA ASN A 584 -32.45 -13.80 49.23
C ASN A 584 -33.57 -13.71 48.18
N SER A 585 -33.95 -14.83 47.54
CA SER A 585 -35.07 -14.88 46.58
C SER A 585 -36.45 -15.01 47.25
N GLY A 586 -36.51 -15.14 48.58
CA GLY A 586 -37.75 -15.26 49.35
C GLY A 586 -38.35 -16.67 49.37
N ARG A 587 -37.67 -17.68 48.84
CA ARG A 587 -38.14 -19.08 48.83
C ARG A 587 -37.79 -19.80 50.13
N LEU A 588 -38.54 -19.52 51.19
CA LEU A 588 -38.25 -20.00 52.55
C LEU A 588 -38.30 -21.52 52.69
N LEU A 589 -39.27 -22.21 52.08
CA LEU A 589 -39.40 -23.67 52.18
C LEU A 589 -38.27 -24.41 51.46
N GLU A 590 -37.88 -23.96 50.26
CA GLU A 590 -36.74 -24.55 49.54
C GLU A 590 -35.41 -24.31 50.28
N ALA A 591 -35.26 -23.13 50.92
CA ALA A 591 -34.11 -22.84 51.77
C ALA A 591 -34.08 -23.71 53.03
N LEU A 592 -35.24 -23.96 53.64
CA LEU A 592 -35.40 -24.87 54.78
C LEU A 592 -34.92 -26.28 54.41
N ASP A 593 -35.49 -26.88 53.36
CA ASP A 593 -35.17 -28.23 52.94
C ASP A 593 -33.67 -28.38 52.65
N LEU A 594 -33.07 -27.40 51.97
CA LEU A 594 -31.64 -27.39 51.71
C LEU A 594 -30.80 -27.24 53.00
N THR A 595 -31.27 -26.47 53.98
CA THR A 595 -30.58 -26.29 55.27
C THR A 595 -30.63 -27.56 56.10
N LEU A 596 -31.79 -28.22 56.18
CA LEU A 596 -31.97 -29.49 56.87
C LEU A 596 -31.07 -30.57 56.25
N ASP A 597 -31.12 -30.72 54.93
CA ASP A 597 -30.23 -31.62 54.19
C ASP A 597 -28.75 -31.33 54.49
N TYR A 598 -28.37 -30.05 54.56
CA TYR A 598 -26.99 -29.64 54.77
C TYR A 598 -26.51 -29.90 56.20
N ILE A 599 -27.34 -29.62 57.21
CA ILE A 599 -27.05 -29.93 58.62
C ILE A 599 -26.92 -31.45 58.78
N ASN A 600 -27.84 -32.23 58.23
CA ASN A 600 -27.80 -33.69 58.28
C ASN A 600 -26.55 -34.25 57.57
N ALA A 601 -26.15 -33.67 56.44
CA ALA A 601 -24.93 -34.03 55.73
C ALA A 601 -23.65 -33.81 56.55
N ILE A 602 -23.61 -32.74 57.34
CA ILE A 602 -22.49 -32.47 58.25
C ILE A 602 -22.50 -33.45 59.43
N LEU A 603 -23.68 -33.80 59.94
CA LEU A 603 -23.86 -34.79 61.00
C LEU A 603 -23.56 -36.24 60.54
N GLY A 604 -23.51 -36.48 59.23
CA GLY A 604 -23.05 -37.75 58.64
C GLY A 604 -23.98 -38.35 57.60
N GLU A 605 -25.20 -37.85 57.46
CA GLU A 605 -26.22 -38.39 56.56
C GLU A 605 -26.16 -37.74 55.19
N GLY A 606 -25.69 -38.46 54.17
CA GLY A 606 -25.71 -37.93 52.79
C GLY A 606 -24.60 -36.92 52.48
N LYS A 607 -23.44 -37.00 53.16
CA LYS A 607 -22.24 -36.18 52.93
C LYS A 607 -21.82 -36.05 51.44
N GLU A 608 -22.06 -37.10 50.64
CA GLU A 608 -21.73 -37.15 49.21
C GLU A 608 -22.51 -36.15 48.36
N TYR A 609 -23.73 -35.77 48.80
CA TYR A 609 -24.57 -34.81 48.10
C TYR A 609 -24.07 -33.36 48.23
N PHE A 610 -23.25 -33.08 49.24
CA PHE A 610 -22.70 -31.77 49.55
C PHE A 610 -21.20 -31.64 49.28
N GLY A 611 -20.58 -32.67 48.71
CA GLY A 611 -19.14 -32.66 48.41
C GLY A 611 -18.25 -32.58 49.65
N LEU A 612 -18.73 -33.06 50.80
CA LEU A 612 -17.99 -33.09 52.05
C LEU A 612 -17.15 -34.37 52.14
N ASP A 613 -15.82 -34.23 52.28
CA ASP A 613 -14.90 -35.38 52.39
C ASP A 613 -15.11 -36.17 53.71
N THR A 614 -15.31 -35.44 54.81
CA THR A 614 -15.52 -36.01 56.14
C THR A 614 -16.70 -35.32 56.84
N PRO A 615 -17.54 -36.07 57.55
CA PRO A 615 -18.55 -35.47 58.43
C PRO A 615 -17.88 -34.90 59.68
N LEU A 616 -18.68 -34.30 60.57
CA LEU A 616 -18.23 -33.72 61.83
C LEU A 616 -17.63 -34.79 62.77
N ILE A 617 -16.31 -34.98 62.68
CA ILE A 617 -15.54 -35.94 63.49
C ILE A 617 -14.35 -35.22 64.13
N ALA A 618 -14.01 -35.58 65.36
CA ALA A 618 -12.92 -34.96 66.13
C ALA A 618 -11.53 -35.08 65.47
N THR A 619 -11.33 -36.11 64.63
CA THR A 619 -10.07 -36.38 63.92
C THR A 619 -10.03 -35.82 62.49
N GLY A 620 -11.14 -35.24 62.01
CA GLY A 620 -11.27 -34.71 60.65
C GLY A 620 -10.94 -33.22 60.55
N PRO A 621 -10.83 -32.67 59.33
CA PRO A 621 -10.77 -31.23 59.10
C PRO A 621 -12.04 -30.51 59.61
N PRO A 622 -11.95 -29.24 60.02
CA PRO A 622 -13.11 -28.48 60.49
C PRO A 622 -14.09 -28.24 59.34
N VAL A 623 -15.38 -28.51 59.60
CA VAL A 623 -16.47 -28.24 58.68
C VAL A 623 -17.16 -26.94 59.09
N TRP A 624 -17.38 -26.04 58.13
CA TRP A 624 -17.96 -24.73 58.39
C TRP A 624 -19.41 -24.67 57.91
N LEU A 625 -20.33 -24.29 58.81
CA LEU A 625 -21.74 -24.07 58.52
C LEU A 625 -22.02 -22.55 58.55
N PRO A 626 -22.78 -22.00 57.58
CA PRO A 626 -23.09 -20.58 57.52
C PRO A 626 -24.18 -20.17 58.52
N LEU A 627 -23.86 -20.23 59.82
CA LEU A 627 -24.78 -20.00 60.95
C LEU A 627 -25.60 -18.72 60.81
N ASN A 628 -24.97 -17.58 60.46
CA ASN A 628 -25.70 -16.32 60.29
C ASN A 628 -26.83 -16.40 59.26
N THR A 629 -26.63 -17.15 58.17
CA THR A 629 -27.64 -17.32 57.11
C THR A 629 -28.80 -18.20 57.60
N ILE A 630 -28.50 -19.17 58.46
CA ILE A 630 -29.48 -20.07 59.06
C ILE A 630 -30.27 -19.36 60.17
N GLU A 631 -29.61 -18.52 60.96
CA GLU A 631 -30.27 -17.66 61.95
C GLU A 631 -31.21 -16.66 61.27
N LEU A 632 -30.80 -16.07 60.14
CA LEU A 632 -31.68 -15.24 59.32
C LEU A 632 -32.88 -16.03 58.79
N LEU A 633 -32.66 -17.25 58.27
CA LEU A 633 -33.76 -18.13 57.85
C LEU A 633 -34.72 -18.46 58.99
N LEU A 634 -34.20 -18.75 60.19
CA LEU A 634 -35.01 -19.00 61.38
C LEU A 634 -35.83 -17.76 61.78
N LEU A 635 -35.25 -16.56 61.68
CA LEU A 635 -35.95 -15.32 61.98
C LEU A 635 -37.05 -15.02 60.97
N GLU A 636 -36.77 -15.19 59.68
CA GLU A 636 -37.76 -15.03 58.61
C GLU A 636 -38.90 -16.06 58.72
N LEU A 637 -38.58 -17.33 59.02
CA LEU A 637 -39.59 -18.37 59.27
C LEU A 637 -40.43 -18.06 60.50
N LYS A 638 -39.84 -17.53 61.57
CA LYS A 638 -40.58 -17.11 62.76
C LYS A 638 -41.55 -15.99 62.44
N ASN A 639 -41.08 -14.95 61.75
CA ASN A 639 -41.93 -13.83 61.33
C ASN A 639 -43.05 -14.30 60.38
N ALA A 640 -42.73 -15.19 59.44
CA ALA A 640 -43.71 -15.77 58.53
C ALA A 640 -44.74 -16.64 59.29
N SER A 641 -44.32 -17.34 60.34
CA SER A 641 -45.20 -18.18 61.16
C SER A 641 -46.19 -17.38 62.01
N ASP A 642 -45.86 -16.14 62.34
CA ASP A 642 -46.78 -15.21 63.02
C ASP A 642 -47.92 -14.76 62.08
N VAL A 643 -47.70 -14.82 60.76
CA VAL A 643 -48.69 -14.44 59.72
C VAL A 643 -49.44 -15.65 59.17
N ASP A 644 -48.76 -16.77 58.96
CA ASP A 644 -49.31 -17.99 58.38
C ASP A 644 -48.83 -19.23 59.16
N HIS A 645 -49.79 -19.92 59.78
CA HIS A 645 -49.52 -21.10 60.61
C HIS A 645 -48.83 -22.25 59.87
N THR A 646 -48.84 -22.27 58.53
CA THR A 646 -48.14 -23.28 57.73
C THR A 646 -46.61 -23.28 57.95
N TYR A 647 -46.01 -22.16 58.39
CA TYR A 647 -44.58 -22.06 58.65
C TYR A 647 -44.15 -22.47 60.08
N MET A 648 -45.10 -22.75 60.98
CA MET A 648 -44.81 -23.16 62.36
C MET A 648 -44.08 -24.50 62.44
N GLU A 649 -44.56 -25.51 61.69
CA GLU A 649 -43.92 -26.83 61.62
C GLU A 649 -42.49 -26.76 61.04
N PRO A 650 -42.26 -26.11 59.88
CA PRO A 650 -40.93 -25.80 59.37
C PRO A 650 -39.98 -25.16 60.38
N TYR A 651 -40.46 -24.13 61.10
CA TYR A 651 -39.66 -23.40 62.09
C TYR A 651 -39.19 -24.31 63.23
N LEU A 652 -40.09 -25.11 63.79
CA LEU A 652 -39.75 -26.05 64.87
C LEU A 652 -38.76 -27.12 64.40
N LYS A 653 -38.94 -27.66 63.19
CA LYS A 653 -38.02 -28.65 62.60
C LYS A 653 -36.60 -28.10 62.46
N LEU A 654 -36.45 -26.87 61.92
CA LEU A 654 -35.14 -26.25 61.77
C LEU A 654 -34.49 -25.92 63.12
N LYS A 655 -35.28 -25.45 64.08
CA LYS A 655 -34.78 -25.12 65.41
C LYS A 655 -34.24 -26.35 66.14
N ASN A 656 -35.02 -27.44 66.16
CA ASN A 656 -34.61 -28.69 66.81
C ASN A 656 -33.34 -29.27 66.18
N THR A 657 -33.28 -29.32 64.84
CA THR A 657 -32.09 -29.83 64.12
C THR A 657 -30.86 -28.94 64.31
N LEU A 658 -31.02 -27.62 64.42
CA LEU A 658 -29.93 -26.71 64.74
C LEU A 658 -29.45 -26.89 66.18
N ASP A 659 -30.35 -27.08 67.14
CA ASP A 659 -30.01 -27.34 68.54
C ASP A 659 -29.22 -28.66 68.67
N ASP A 660 -29.65 -29.71 67.96
CA ASP A 660 -28.95 -31.00 67.86
C ASP A 660 -27.54 -30.84 67.26
N TYR A 661 -27.42 -30.03 66.20
CA TYR A 661 -26.12 -29.67 65.61
C TYR A 661 -25.21 -28.93 66.61
N VAL A 662 -25.73 -27.93 67.33
CA VAL A 662 -24.93 -27.18 68.32
C VAL A 662 -24.47 -28.09 69.47
N HIS A 663 -25.33 -29.00 69.93
CA HIS A 663 -24.96 -29.98 70.95
C HIS A 663 -23.86 -30.95 70.48
N THR A 664 -23.97 -31.46 69.24
CA THR A 664 -22.98 -32.37 68.68
C THR A 664 -21.64 -31.68 68.38
N VAL A 665 -21.65 -30.44 67.89
CA VAL A 665 -20.44 -29.62 67.69
C VAL A 665 -19.71 -29.35 69.00
N LYS A 666 -20.42 -29.02 70.08
CA LYS A 666 -19.80 -28.84 71.41
C LYS A 666 -19.08 -30.11 71.86
N ARG A 667 -19.75 -31.26 71.78
CA ARG A 667 -19.17 -32.57 72.14
C ARG A 667 -17.92 -32.89 71.29
N VAL A 668 -18.03 -32.76 69.96
CA VAL A 668 -16.91 -33.06 69.04
C VAL A 668 -15.74 -32.10 69.24
N SER A 669 -16.00 -30.84 69.60
CA SER A 669 -14.96 -29.86 69.93
C SER A 669 -14.21 -30.23 71.21
N GLU A 670 -14.93 -30.64 72.26
CA GLU A 670 -14.33 -31.16 73.50
C GLU A 670 -13.49 -32.42 73.23
N ASP A 671 -14.00 -33.34 72.42
CA ASP A 671 -13.27 -34.54 72.01
C ASP A 671 -12.02 -34.20 71.19
N MET A 672 -12.10 -33.25 70.25
CA MET A 672 -10.94 -32.80 69.47
C MET A 672 -9.84 -32.21 70.38
N VAL A 673 -10.21 -31.43 71.40
CA VAL A 673 -9.27 -30.89 72.39
C VAL A 673 -8.63 -32.04 73.16
N ARG A 674 -9.42 -33.00 73.66
CA ARG A 674 -8.91 -34.19 74.39
C ARG A 674 -7.96 -35.03 73.54
N PHE A 675 -8.29 -35.26 72.26
CA PHE A 675 -7.42 -36.01 71.35
C PHE A 675 -6.11 -35.28 71.08
N LYS A 676 -6.12 -33.94 70.98
CA LYS A 676 -4.90 -33.14 70.82
C LYS A 676 -4.04 -33.14 72.09
N THR A 677 -4.65 -33.03 73.28
CA THR A 677 -3.91 -33.05 74.56
C THR A 677 -3.31 -34.43 74.85
N GLN A 678 -4.03 -35.51 74.57
CA GLN A 678 -3.50 -36.88 74.70
C GLN A 678 -2.36 -37.17 73.72
N LYS A 679 -2.43 -36.64 72.50
CA LYS A 679 -1.32 -36.74 71.53
C LYS A 679 -0.08 -35.98 71.99
N SER A 680 -0.23 -34.83 72.66
CA SER A 680 0.90 -34.07 73.22
C SER A 680 1.49 -34.66 74.48
N GLU A 681 0.80 -35.57 75.17
CA GLU A 681 1.33 -36.31 76.35
C GLU A 681 2.05 -37.61 75.94
N MET A 682 1.87 -38.10 74.71
CA MET A 682 2.52 -39.30 74.17
C MET A 682 3.81 -39.03 73.37
N TYR A 683 4.20 -37.76 73.20
CA TYR A 683 5.50 -37.30 72.67
C TYR A 683 6.19 -36.47 73.73
#